data_AF-A0ABC8Y2F0-F1
#
_entry.id   AF-A0ABC8Y2F0-F1
#
_cell.length_a   1.000
_cell.length_b   1.000
_cell.length_c   1.000
_cell.angle_alpha   90.00
_cell.angle_beta   90.00
_cell.angle_gamma   90.00
#
_symmetry.space_group_name_H-M   'P 1'
#
loop_
_entity.id
_entity.type
_entity.pdbx_description
1 polymer ?
#
loop_
_entity_poly.entity_id
_entity_poly.type
_entity_poly.pdbx_seq_one_letter_code
_entity_poly.pdbx_strand_id
1 'polypeptide(L)'
;MLLLRHRHCLPSPRPLRRPPPRALRRFAMSSAAATPPSTSTSAAADYHCRTKHSLTAGYARGPGRLDWANQPNPFLRFALAPQLPLPNPPPPALPSAPIPYPALFHSPPPPPPPPQPLTADSLSALLYHSLALSAWKSTGLSTWSLRVNPSSGNLHPTEAHLLFPHPREPGRLAVAHYAPRDHLLEVRATAPAAECAAILPAPATAVLALSSVFWREAWKYGERAFRYCNHDVGHALAAVAVAAAALGWDAKVLDGLSYEDLGRLVGVEKGSPAGMPEELPDKVIKGNAPWVERQHPDCAVLLFPAGSEPEVNYGRMSEALRRIDELDWVGKANALSKDHVVWDVIYRTAEEVKKHGPVPEERFFVTPWRKSPAVSEGLYKQLTVQEVVRRRRSAVDMDGVHVMWRDTFYQMLLHCLPSGEVGSGEQQGQQCALPFRVLPWDAEVHAALFVHRVSGLPKGLYFLVRNEEHFGALQRAMRQDFEWVRPEGCPDGLPLYRLMKGDCQRVAMQISCFQEIASHGCFSLGMVARFEPVLHDKGEWMYPRLFWETGVLGQVLYLEAHAVGISATGIGCYFDDAAYDNSSSQLGQQYGKMEWSLEYCYLFAIISGSSPPPPTSPCRRINSIIRVHEVLGLKDLEFQSLYHFTVGSPVLDKRIMSLPAYPGPGIDA
;
A
#
# COMPACT_ATOMS: atom_id res chain seq x y z
N MET A 1 4.02 -17.81 -68.59
CA MET A 1 4.98 -16.93 -69.30
C MET A 1 6.23 -16.84 -68.41
N LEU A 2 7.25 -17.70 -68.54
CA LEU A 2 8.43 -17.64 -69.46
C LEU A 2 9.08 -16.24 -69.46
N LEU A 3 10.39 -15.95 -69.26
CA LEU A 3 11.70 -16.65 -69.21
C LEU A 3 12.71 -15.67 -68.53
N LEU A 4 13.53 -16.06 -67.54
CA LEU A 4 14.97 -16.41 -67.57
C LEU A 4 15.98 -15.63 -68.47
N ARG A 5 16.98 -15.05 -67.78
CA ARG A 5 18.46 -14.98 -68.01
C ARG A 5 19.08 -14.17 -69.17
N HIS A 6 20.07 -13.33 -68.80
CA HIS A 6 21.46 -13.49 -69.26
C HIS A 6 22.50 -12.84 -68.30
N ARG A 7 23.62 -13.55 -68.09
CA ARG A 7 24.87 -13.14 -67.40
C ARG A 7 25.94 -12.75 -68.45
N HIS A 8 26.90 -11.89 -68.09
CA HIS A 8 28.35 -11.94 -68.39
C HIS A 8 29.08 -10.89 -67.51
N CYS A 9 29.93 -11.27 -66.55
CA CYS A 9 31.41 -11.49 -66.56
C CYS A 9 32.30 -10.21 -66.51
N LEU A 10 33.11 -10.15 -65.44
CA LEU A 10 34.13 -9.18 -64.95
C LEU A 10 35.50 -9.29 -65.70
N PRO A 11 36.51 -8.37 -65.59
CA PRO A 11 37.35 -8.16 -64.37
C PRO A 11 38.04 -6.76 -64.08
N SER A 12 38.23 -6.48 -62.77
CA SER A 12 39.38 -5.88 -61.99
C SER A 12 40.31 -4.79 -62.59
N PRO A 13 40.77 -3.72 -61.85
CA PRO A 13 41.76 -3.84 -60.76
C PRO A 13 41.64 -2.90 -59.52
N ARG A 14 42.49 -3.18 -58.52
CA ARG A 14 42.62 -2.63 -57.14
C ARG A 14 43.60 -1.42 -57.01
N PRO A 15 43.75 -0.79 -55.81
CA PRO A 15 44.08 0.64 -55.59
C PRO A 15 45.53 0.95 -55.14
N LEU A 16 45.89 2.25 -55.01
CA LEU A 16 47.14 2.72 -54.40
C LEU A 16 46.96 3.93 -53.44
N ARG A 17 47.72 3.88 -52.35
CA ARG A 17 47.78 4.71 -51.11
C ARG A 17 48.45 6.09 -51.27
N ARG A 18 48.20 7.00 -50.32
CA ARG A 18 49.23 7.83 -49.61
C ARG A 18 48.68 8.55 -48.34
N PRO A 19 49.38 8.50 -47.17
CA PRO A 19 49.26 9.41 -46.01
C PRO A 19 50.57 10.27 -45.84
N PRO A 20 50.85 11.00 -44.73
CA PRO A 20 50.11 11.89 -43.79
C PRO A 20 50.71 13.35 -43.79
N PRO A 21 50.41 14.30 -42.86
CA PRO A 21 51.05 14.35 -41.52
C PRO A 21 50.17 14.90 -40.36
N ARG A 22 50.68 14.73 -39.13
CA ARG A 22 50.19 15.25 -37.83
C ARG A 22 50.94 16.54 -37.41
N ALA A 23 50.33 17.24 -36.43
CA ALA A 23 50.81 18.33 -35.53
C ALA A 23 50.29 19.73 -35.93
N LEU A 24 49.72 20.60 -35.07
CA LEU A 24 49.79 20.82 -33.62
C LEU A 24 48.54 21.56 -33.09
N ARG A 25 48.30 21.42 -31.78
CA ARG A 25 47.16 21.95 -30.97
C ARG A 25 47.07 23.49 -30.92
N ARG A 26 45.83 24.01 -30.88
CA ARG A 26 45.45 25.19 -30.06
C ARG A 26 44.05 24.96 -29.46
N PHE A 27 43.96 25.20 -28.15
CA PHE A 27 42.73 25.15 -27.35
C PHE A 27 41.71 26.20 -27.84
N ALA A 28 40.46 25.78 -28.04
CA ALA A 28 39.31 26.67 -28.12
C ALA A 28 38.17 26.03 -27.33
N MET A 29 37.72 26.70 -26.27
CA MET A 29 36.51 26.35 -25.55
C MET A 29 35.31 26.54 -26.49
N SER A 30 34.56 25.46 -26.74
CA SER A 30 33.28 25.52 -27.43
C SER A 30 32.18 25.38 -26.39
N SER A 31 31.45 26.46 -26.17
CA SER A 31 30.18 26.46 -25.46
C SER A 31 29.17 25.65 -26.28
N ALA A 32 28.95 24.39 -25.91
CA ALA A 32 27.76 23.68 -26.35
C ALA A 32 26.56 24.30 -25.62
N ALA A 33 25.72 25.01 -26.38
CA ALA A 33 24.44 25.48 -25.88
C ALA A 33 23.65 24.28 -25.36
N ALA A 34 23.37 24.28 -24.06
CA ALA A 34 22.48 23.33 -23.44
C ALA A 34 21.09 23.49 -24.07
N THR A 35 20.61 22.43 -24.71
CA THR A 35 19.17 22.24 -24.95
C THR A 35 18.46 22.34 -23.59
N PRO A 36 17.40 23.14 -23.44
CA PRO A 36 16.66 23.20 -22.19
C PRO A 36 16.08 21.82 -21.87
N PRO A 37 16.02 21.42 -20.59
CA PRO A 37 15.41 20.16 -20.21
C PRO A 37 13.94 20.17 -20.64
N SER A 38 13.53 19.12 -21.36
CA SER A 38 12.14 18.89 -21.69
C SER A 38 11.34 18.65 -20.40
N THR A 39 10.42 19.55 -20.09
CA THR A 39 9.44 19.45 -19.02
C THR A 39 8.33 18.45 -19.40
N SER A 40 8.63 17.15 -19.48
CA SER A 40 7.57 16.12 -19.43
C SER A 40 7.51 15.57 -18.01
N THR A 41 6.48 15.94 -17.26
CA THR A 41 6.15 15.30 -15.99
C THR A 41 5.86 13.81 -16.23
N SER A 42 6.28 12.95 -15.29
CA SER A 42 6.03 11.51 -15.35
C SER A 42 4.54 11.18 -15.31
N ALA A 43 4.12 10.07 -15.91
CA ALA A 43 2.70 9.67 -15.91
C ALA A 43 2.17 9.44 -14.48
N ALA A 44 3.03 8.93 -13.59
CA ALA A 44 2.77 8.83 -12.17
C ALA A 44 2.57 10.20 -11.48
N ALA A 45 3.41 11.19 -11.78
CA ALA A 45 3.26 12.55 -11.23
C ALA A 45 1.99 13.23 -11.74
N ASP A 46 1.67 13.08 -13.03
CA ASP A 46 0.44 13.60 -13.64
C ASP A 46 -0.80 13.00 -13.00
N TYR A 47 -0.84 11.67 -12.84
CA TYR A 47 -1.92 10.99 -12.13
C TYR A 47 -2.02 11.45 -10.69
N HIS A 48 -0.89 11.59 -9.99
CA HIS A 48 -0.87 12.12 -8.64
C HIS A 48 -1.53 13.50 -8.60
N CYS A 49 -1.03 14.47 -9.36
CA CYS A 49 -1.59 15.83 -9.40
C CYS A 49 -3.08 15.84 -9.77
N ARG A 50 -3.49 15.08 -10.78
CA ARG A 50 -4.91 14.97 -11.21
C ARG A 50 -5.84 14.44 -10.13
N THR A 51 -5.35 13.53 -9.30
CA THR A 51 -6.18 12.83 -8.30
C THR A 51 -6.12 13.44 -6.90
N LYS A 52 -5.51 14.62 -6.73
CA LYS A 52 -5.53 15.37 -5.48
C LYS A 52 -6.92 15.90 -5.17
N HIS A 53 -7.23 16.06 -3.89
CA HIS A 53 -8.35 16.92 -3.52
C HIS A 53 -7.83 18.34 -3.32
N SER A 54 -8.52 19.31 -3.90
CA SER A 54 -8.18 20.71 -3.81
C SER A 54 -9.35 21.52 -3.29
N LEU A 55 -9.06 22.52 -2.47
CA LEU A 55 -10.07 23.49 -2.03
C LEU A 55 -10.52 24.41 -3.17
N THR A 56 -9.64 24.66 -4.15
CA THR A 56 -9.90 25.58 -5.25
C THR A 56 -10.38 24.85 -6.50
N ALA A 57 -9.77 23.70 -6.82
CA ALA A 57 -10.16 22.89 -7.99
C ALA A 57 -11.25 21.84 -7.66
N GLY A 58 -11.61 21.68 -6.38
CA GLY A 58 -12.58 20.70 -5.92
C GLY A 58 -11.99 19.31 -5.64
N TYR A 59 -12.86 18.36 -5.31
CA TYR A 59 -12.47 16.97 -5.11
C TYR A 59 -12.11 16.31 -6.44
N ALA A 60 -11.10 15.43 -6.44
CA ALA A 60 -10.87 14.47 -7.53
C ALA A 60 -12.17 13.82 -8.02
N ARG A 61 -12.24 13.58 -9.34
CA ARG A 61 -13.48 13.14 -9.99
C ARG A 61 -13.89 11.76 -9.50
N GLY A 62 -15.11 11.69 -8.97
CA GLY A 62 -15.79 10.48 -8.54
C GLY A 62 -17.08 10.22 -9.31
N PRO A 63 -17.80 9.13 -9.00
CA PRO A 63 -19.04 8.74 -9.72
C PRO A 63 -20.21 9.74 -9.55
N GLY A 64 -20.09 10.73 -8.66
CA GLY A 64 -21.12 11.71 -8.32
C GLY A 64 -22.22 11.14 -7.40
N ARG A 65 -22.80 9.99 -7.77
CA ARG A 65 -23.75 9.23 -6.94
C ARG A 65 -23.35 7.76 -6.91
N LEU A 66 -23.49 7.12 -5.75
CA LEU A 66 -23.27 5.68 -5.61
C LEU A 66 -24.46 4.88 -6.15
N ASP A 67 -24.16 3.91 -7.02
CA ASP A 67 -25.11 2.93 -7.50
C ASP A 67 -25.01 1.65 -6.66
N TRP A 68 -25.72 1.64 -5.53
CA TRP A 68 -25.72 0.53 -4.58
C TRP A 68 -26.25 -0.78 -5.17
N ALA A 69 -27.13 -0.72 -6.17
CA ALA A 69 -27.65 -1.92 -6.84
C ALA A 69 -26.59 -2.62 -7.71
N ASN A 70 -25.51 -1.90 -8.04
CA ASN A 70 -24.39 -2.37 -8.85
C ASN A 70 -23.06 -2.37 -8.06
N GLN A 71 -23.12 -2.32 -6.72
CA GLN A 71 -21.94 -2.43 -5.88
C GLN A 71 -21.19 -3.73 -6.21
N PRO A 72 -19.86 -3.67 -6.45
CA PRO A 72 -19.10 -4.84 -6.83
C PRO A 72 -19.09 -5.88 -5.71
N ASN A 73 -19.26 -7.15 -6.08
CA ASN A 73 -19.11 -8.26 -5.16
C ASN A 73 -17.69 -8.24 -4.56
N PRO A 74 -17.53 -8.17 -3.22
CA PRO A 74 -16.23 -8.13 -2.57
C PRO A 74 -15.54 -9.50 -2.52
N PHE A 75 -16.13 -10.53 -3.12
CA PHE A 75 -15.62 -11.90 -3.14
C PHE A 75 -15.48 -12.39 -4.58
N LEU A 76 -14.24 -12.46 -5.07
CA LEU A 76 -13.92 -13.19 -6.28
C LEU A 76 -13.98 -14.69 -6.00
N ARG A 77 -14.48 -15.46 -6.95
CA ARG A 77 -14.58 -16.91 -6.90
C ARG A 77 -14.26 -17.48 -8.27
N PHE A 78 -13.58 -18.62 -8.28
CA PHE A 78 -13.31 -19.38 -9.50
C PHE A 78 -14.19 -20.63 -9.54
N ALA A 79 -15.37 -20.50 -10.15
CA ALA A 79 -16.32 -21.59 -10.27
C ALA A 79 -15.67 -22.81 -10.95
N LEU A 80 -15.95 -24.01 -10.44
CA LEU A 80 -15.42 -25.31 -10.88
C LEU A 80 -13.95 -25.59 -10.54
N ALA A 81 -13.22 -24.65 -9.92
CA ALA A 81 -11.89 -24.96 -9.39
C ALA A 81 -11.99 -25.94 -8.20
N PRO A 82 -11.15 -26.99 -8.12
CA PRO A 82 -11.07 -27.86 -6.96
C PRO A 82 -10.85 -27.06 -5.67
N GLN A 83 -11.63 -27.37 -4.64
CA GLN A 83 -11.60 -26.65 -3.37
C GLN A 83 -10.79 -27.42 -2.33
N LEU A 84 -9.94 -26.68 -1.61
CA LEU A 84 -9.25 -27.13 -0.42
C LEU A 84 -9.71 -26.27 0.76
N PRO A 85 -10.68 -26.77 1.57
CA PRO A 85 -11.10 -26.08 2.79
C PRO A 85 -9.94 -25.94 3.77
N LEU A 86 -9.86 -24.79 4.42
CA LEU A 86 -8.89 -24.54 5.49
C LEU A 86 -9.59 -24.64 6.85
N PRO A 87 -8.94 -25.20 7.89
CA PRO A 87 -9.49 -25.22 9.25
C PRO A 87 -9.88 -23.81 9.72
N ASN A 88 -11.02 -23.67 10.39
CA ASN A 88 -11.52 -22.38 10.82
C ASN A 88 -12.43 -22.48 12.06
N PRO A 89 -12.02 -21.89 13.21
CA PRO A 89 -10.72 -21.27 13.41
C PRO A 89 -9.58 -22.27 13.20
N PRO A 90 -8.36 -21.82 12.85
CA PRO A 90 -7.18 -22.68 12.83
C PRO A 90 -7.03 -23.38 14.19
N PRO A 91 -6.61 -24.66 14.23
CA PRO A 91 -6.52 -25.40 15.47
C PRO A 91 -5.52 -24.73 16.43
N PRO A 92 -5.83 -24.62 17.74
CA PRO A 92 -4.93 -24.05 18.74
C PRO A 92 -3.70 -24.92 19.03
N ALA A 93 -3.55 -26.05 18.33
CA ALA A 93 -2.55 -27.10 18.58
C ALA A 93 -1.32 -27.05 17.64
N LEU A 94 -1.15 -25.99 16.84
CA LEU A 94 0.21 -25.64 16.40
C LEU A 94 1.04 -25.42 17.68
N PRO A 95 2.26 -25.98 17.82
CA PRO A 95 3.03 -25.94 19.08
C PRO A 95 3.47 -24.55 19.58
N SER A 96 2.83 -23.47 19.13
CA SER A 96 3.00 -22.11 19.66
C SER A 96 1.92 -21.80 20.70
N ALA A 97 2.34 -21.63 21.95
CA ALA A 97 1.52 -20.94 22.95
C ALA A 97 1.06 -19.57 22.40
N PRO A 98 -0.05 -19.00 22.89
CA PRO A 98 -0.50 -17.68 22.46
C PRO A 98 0.64 -16.67 22.59
N ILE A 99 1.01 -16.01 21.49
CA ILE A 99 2.21 -15.16 21.43
C ILE A 99 1.84 -13.80 22.00
N PRO A 100 2.43 -13.33 23.10
CA PRO A 100 2.23 -11.97 23.57
C PRO A 100 2.59 -10.97 22.47
N TYR A 101 1.76 -9.96 22.24
CA TYR A 101 1.99 -8.97 21.18
C TYR A 101 3.43 -8.39 21.14
N PRO A 102 4.03 -7.93 22.25
CA PRO A 102 5.39 -7.35 22.22
C PRO A 102 6.48 -8.38 21.83
N ALA A 103 6.27 -9.67 22.08
CA ALA A 103 7.28 -10.70 21.83
C ALA A 103 7.69 -10.80 20.35
N LEU A 104 6.80 -10.41 19.44
CA LEU A 104 7.02 -10.39 17.99
C LEU A 104 8.07 -9.35 17.55
N PHE A 105 8.25 -8.29 18.34
CA PHE A 105 9.11 -7.16 17.99
C PHE A 105 10.48 -7.23 18.66
N HIS A 106 10.60 -7.91 19.80
CA HIS A 106 11.81 -7.86 20.64
C HIS A 106 12.67 -9.13 20.59
N SER A 107 12.16 -10.21 20.01
CA SER A 107 12.89 -11.49 19.93
C SER A 107 13.84 -11.53 18.72
N PRO A 108 15.08 -12.03 18.87
CA PRO A 108 16.00 -12.23 17.75
C PRO A 108 15.51 -13.37 16.83
N PRO A 109 15.90 -13.40 15.54
CA PRO A 109 15.56 -14.48 14.62
C PRO A 109 16.33 -15.79 14.91
N PRO A 110 15.69 -16.98 14.77
CA PRO A 110 14.25 -17.16 14.60
C PRO A 110 13.51 -16.74 15.88
N PRO A 111 12.52 -15.83 15.80
CA PRO A 111 11.74 -15.47 16.99
C PRO A 111 10.92 -16.70 17.43
N PRO A 112 10.63 -16.87 18.73
CA PRO A 112 9.65 -17.87 19.15
C PRO A 112 8.27 -17.53 18.53
N PRO A 113 7.53 -18.52 17.98
CA PRO A 113 7.83 -19.95 17.97
C PRO A 113 8.83 -20.35 16.87
N PRO A 114 9.53 -21.51 17.01
CA PRO A 114 10.36 -22.03 15.93
C PRO A 114 9.55 -22.14 14.62
N PRO A 115 10.20 -21.99 13.45
CA PRO A 115 9.52 -22.05 12.16
C PRO A 115 8.64 -23.28 12.03
N GLN A 116 7.34 -23.07 11.83
CA GLN A 116 6.38 -24.15 11.69
C GLN A 116 6.52 -24.80 10.30
N PRO A 117 6.31 -26.12 10.16
CA PRO A 117 6.24 -26.74 8.84
C PRO A 117 5.02 -26.24 8.07
N LEU A 118 5.07 -26.28 6.74
CA LEU A 118 3.88 -26.06 5.93
C LEU A 118 2.91 -27.21 6.06
N THR A 119 1.71 -26.91 6.54
CA THR A 119 0.59 -27.82 6.68
C THR A 119 -0.69 -27.05 6.34
N ALA A 120 -1.82 -27.74 6.20
CA ALA A 120 -3.12 -27.06 6.07
C ALA A 120 -3.42 -26.13 7.27
N ASP A 121 -2.96 -26.52 8.47
CA ASP A 121 -3.16 -25.75 9.70
C ASP A 121 -2.33 -24.48 9.73
N SER A 122 -1.03 -24.55 9.41
CA SER A 122 -0.17 -23.36 9.35
C SER A 122 -0.54 -22.44 8.18
N LEU A 123 -0.99 -22.99 7.06
CA LEU A 123 -1.52 -22.22 5.94
C LEU A 123 -2.84 -21.51 6.29
N SER A 124 -3.74 -22.21 6.99
CA SER A 124 -4.94 -21.61 7.58
C SER A 124 -4.57 -20.48 8.53
N ALA A 125 -3.67 -20.71 9.49
CA ALA A 125 -3.26 -19.70 10.47
C ALA A 125 -2.70 -18.45 9.80
N LEU A 126 -1.83 -18.61 8.78
CA LEU A 126 -1.30 -17.48 8.00
C LEU A 126 -2.45 -16.64 7.43
N LEU A 127 -3.37 -17.26 6.67
CA LEU A 127 -4.45 -16.57 5.96
C LEU A 127 -5.53 -16.02 6.92
N TYR A 128 -5.83 -16.76 7.98
CA TYR A 128 -6.81 -16.40 9.01
C TYR A 128 -6.41 -15.16 9.82
N HIS A 129 -5.11 -14.99 10.06
CA HIS A 129 -4.55 -13.86 10.81
C HIS A 129 -4.01 -12.73 9.91
N SER A 130 -4.15 -12.82 8.59
CA SER A 130 -3.71 -11.76 7.66
C SER A 130 -4.79 -11.24 6.72
N LEU A 131 -5.54 -12.12 6.04
CA LEU A 131 -6.39 -11.76 4.89
C LEU A 131 -7.85 -12.21 5.01
N ALA A 132 -8.16 -13.04 6.01
CA ALA A 132 -9.51 -13.56 6.28
C ALA A 132 -10.51 -12.49 6.75
N LEU A 133 -11.78 -12.88 6.74
CA LEU A 133 -12.83 -12.12 7.42
C LEU A 133 -12.54 -12.05 8.92
N SER A 134 -12.71 -10.88 9.53
CA SER A 134 -12.51 -10.63 10.96
C SER A 134 -13.81 -10.56 11.75
N ALA A 135 -14.90 -10.13 11.11
CA ALA A 135 -16.26 -10.14 11.63
C ALA A 135 -17.25 -9.80 10.50
N TRP A 136 -18.53 -10.06 10.73
CA TRP A 136 -19.60 -9.38 10.01
C TRP A 136 -20.19 -8.28 10.89
N LYS A 137 -20.65 -7.20 10.26
CA LYS A 137 -21.35 -6.10 10.90
C LYS A 137 -22.74 -6.01 10.32
N SER A 138 -23.72 -5.70 11.16
CA SER A 138 -25.11 -5.55 10.72
C SER A 138 -25.78 -4.37 11.41
N THR A 139 -26.56 -3.60 10.64
CA THR A 139 -27.48 -2.59 11.16
C THR A 139 -28.69 -2.48 10.24
N GLY A 140 -29.90 -2.59 10.81
CA GLY A 140 -31.14 -2.64 10.03
C GLY A 140 -31.13 -3.83 9.06
N LEU A 141 -31.23 -3.54 7.76
CA LEU A 141 -31.22 -4.53 6.67
C LEU A 141 -29.84 -4.70 6.01
N SER A 142 -28.83 -3.96 6.45
CA SER A 142 -27.51 -3.95 5.83
C SER A 142 -26.53 -4.79 6.63
N THR A 143 -25.86 -5.73 5.95
CA THR A 143 -24.80 -6.56 6.52
C THR A 143 -23.56 -6.49 5.64
N TRP A 144 -22.38 -6.29 6.25
CA TRP A 144 -21.10 -6.23 5.54
C TRP A 144 -20.00 -6.95 6.29
N SER A 145 -19.08 -7.55 5.55
CA SER A 145 -17.92 -8.24 6.11
C SER A 145 -16.78 -7.26 6.37
N LEU A 146 -16.05 -7.45 7.45
CA LEU A 146 -14.76 -6.83 7.71
C LEU A 146 -13.65 -7.86 7.50
N ARG A 147 -12.47 -7.44 7.03
CA ARG A 147 -11.27 -8.28 6.98
C ARG A 147 -10.27 -7.93 8.08
N VAL A 148 -9.23 -8.76 8.22
CA VAL A 148 -8.12 -8.50 9.15
C VAL A 148 -7.34 -7.25 8.74
N ASN A 149 -6.98 -7.15 7.47
CA ASN A 149 -6.45 -5.91 6.89
C ASN A 149 -7.60 -4.91 6.62
N PRO A 150 -7.42 -3.61 6.92
CA PRO A 150 -8.37 -2.57 6.56
C PRO A 150 -8.42 -2.37 5.04
N SER A 151 -9.48 -1.72 4.58
CA SER A 151 -9.66 -1.37 3.18
C SER A 151 -10.44 -0.06 3.07
N SER A 152 -10.06 0.76 2.10
CA SER A 152 -10.75 2.02 1.81
C SER A 152 -12.23 1.77 1.50
N GLY A 153 -13.12 2.37 2.30
CA GLY A 153 -14.56 2.18 2.15
C GLY A 153 -15.05 0.74 2.36
N ASN A 154 -14.22 -0.16 2.88
CA ASN A 154 -14.50 -1.58 3.06
C ASN A 154 -14.83 -2.30 1.72
N LEU A 155 -14.10 -1.97 0.65
CA LEU A 155 -14.35 -2.48 -0.71
C LEU A 155 -13.47 -3.67 -1.10
N HIS A 156 -12.34 -3.86 -0.41
CA HIS A 156 -11.43 -5.00 -0.51
C HIS A 156 -11.00 -5.32 -1.95
N PRO A 157 -10.26 -4.42 -2.64
CA PRO A 157 -9.73 -4.66 -3.98
C PRO A 157 -8.71 -5.81 -4.02
N THR A 158 -7.99 -6.04 -2.91
CA THR A 158 -6.90 -7.01 -2.84
C THR A 158 -7.39 -8.46 -2.76
N GLU A 159 -6.89 -9.28 -3.67
CA GLU A 159 -7.01 -10.73 -3.73
C GLU A 159 -5.64 -11.39 -3.48
N ALA A 160 -5.66 -12.67 -3.07
CA ALA A 160 -4.46 -13.41 -2.76
C ALA A 160 -4.42 -14.77 -3.45
N HIS A 161 -3.23 -15.10 -3.97
CA HIS A 161 -2.92 -16.32 -4.69
C HIS A 161 -1.70 -16.96 -4.04
N LEU A 162 -1.62 -18.29 -4.04
CA LEU A 162 -0.54 -19.02 -3.40
C LEU A 162 0.03 -20.07 -4.34
N LEU A 163 1.35 -20.17 -4.37
CA LEU A 163 2.10 -21.28 -4.93
C LEU A 163 2.79 -22.04 -3.78
N PHE A 164 2.42 -23.30 -3.58
CA PHE A 164 2.85 -24.08 -2.41
C PHE A 164 2.80 -25.59 -2.69
N PRO A 165 3.56 -26.42 -1.95
CA PRO A 165 3.47 -27.88 -2.03
C PRO A 165 2.03 -28.41 -1.89
N HIS A 166 1.57 -29.20 -2.85
CA HIS A 166 0.20 -29.71 -2.84
C HIS A 166 0.02 -30.74 -1.70
N PRO A 167 -0.90 -30.52 -0.76
CA PRO A 167 -0.96 -31.31 0.48
C PRO A 167 -1.46 -32.74 0.28
N ARG A 168 -2.08 -33.04 -0.87
CA ARG A 168 -2.59 -34.37 -1.22
C ARG A 168 -1.82 -35.06 -2.35
N GLU A 169 -0.87 -34.37 -2.98
CA GLU A 169 -0.11 -34.88 -4.14
C GLU A 169 1.38 -34.61 -3.96
N PRO A 170 2.10 -35.53 -3.30
CA PRO A 170 3.54 -35.37 -3.06
C PRO A 170 4.32 -35.13 -4.35
N GLY A 171 5.28 -34.20 -4.31
CA GLY A 171 6.11 -33.85 -5.46
C GLY A 171 5.46 -32.88 -6.45
N ARG A 172 4.26 -32.37 -6.17
CA ARG A 172 3.59 -31.32 -6.95
C ARG A 172 3.45 -30.04 -6.13
N LEU A 173 3.42 -28.90 -6.81
CA LEU A 173 2.97 -27.61 -6.28
C LEU A 173 1.57 -27.31 -6.80
N ALA A 174 0.80 -26.59 -5.99
CA ALA A 174 -0.50 -26.04 -6.32
C ALA A 174 -0.37 -24.53 -6.55
N VAL A 175 -1.04 -24.00 -7.57
CA VAL A 175 -1.34 -22.58 -7.69
C VAL A 175 -2.82 -22.41 -7.33
N ALA A 176 -3.12 -21.64 -6.29
CA ALA A 176 -4.48 -21.50 -5.79
C ALA A 176 -4.86 -20.05 -5.52
N HIS A 177 -6.14 -19.72 -5.70
CA HIS A 177 -6.74 -18.47 -5.25
C HIS A 177 -7.32 -18.67 -3.83
N TYR A 178 -7.11 -17.71 -2.93
CA TYR A 178 -7.71 -17.74 -1.60
C TYR A 178 -9.10 -17.10 -1.63
N ALA A 179 -10.14 -17.86 -1.29
CA ALA A 179 -11.51 -17.38 -1.18
C ALA A 179 -11.83 -17.00 0.28
N PRO A 180 -11.75 -15.70 0.67
CA PRO A 180 -11.83 -15.30 2.07
C PRO A 180 -13.22 -15.47 2.68
N ARG A 181 -14.30 -15.47 1.87
CA ARG A 181 -15.68 -15.66 2.35
C ARG A 181 -15.86 -17.01 3.04
N ASP A 182 -15.30 -18.05 2.45
CA ASP A 182 -15.52 -19.44 2.87
C ASP A 182 -14.28 -20.02 3.56
N HIS A 183 -13.20 -19.23 3.67
CA HIS A 183 -11.90 -19.64 4.20
C HIS A 183 -11.39 -20.95 3.56
N LEU A 184 -11.19 -20.91 2.24
CA LEU A 184 -10.70 -22.04 1.46
C LEU A 184 -9.78 -21.60 0.32
N LEU A 185 -9.06 -22.56 -0.25
CA LEU A 185 -8.25 -22.37 -1.45
C LEU A 185 -8.96 -22.99 -2.66
N GLU A 186 -9.02 -22.25 -3.76
CA GLU A 186 -9.47 -22.72 -5.07
C GLU A 186 -8.23 -23.06 -5.90
N VAL A 187 -7.91 -24.34 -6.03
CA VAL A 187 -6.73 -24.81 -6.77
C VAL A 187 -6.97 -24.57 -8.26
N ARG A 188 -6.20 -23.64 -8.84
CA ARG A 188 -6.34 -23.17 -10.23
C ARG A 188 -5.45 -23.94 -11.19
N ALA A 189 -4.29 -24.40 -10.74
CA ALA A 189 -3.36 -25.21 -11.53
C ALA A 189 -2.47 -26.05 -10.60
N THR A 190 -1.83 -27.08 -11.14
CA THR A 190 -0.79 -27.84 -10.43
C THR A 190 0.41 -28.08 -11.35
N ALA A 191 1.61 -28.13 -10.78
CA ALA A 191 2.85 -28.32 -11.53
C ALA A 191 3.82 -29.26 -10.78
N PRO A 192 4.71 -29.99 -11.48
CA PRO A 192 5.76 -30.75 -10.83
C PRO A 192 6.70 -29.82 -10.04
N ALA A 193 7.00 -30.18 -8.79
CA ALA A 193 7.83 -29.34 -7.90
C ALA A 193 9.25 -29.14 -8.44
N ALA A 194 9.82 -30.15 -9.10
CA ALA A 194 11.13 -30.06 -9.74
C ALA A 194 11.19 -28.96 -10.81
N GLU A 195 10.10 -28.74 -11.54
CA GLU A 195 10.04 -27.71 -12.60
C GLU A 195 9.89 -26.30 -12.02
N CYS A 196 9.32 -26.20 -10.82
CA CYS A 196 9.05 -24.96 -10.11
C CYS A 196 10.11 -24.61 -9.06
N ALA A 197 11.20 -25.37 -8.95
CA ALA A 197 12.22 -25.19 -7.92
C ALA A 197 12.86 -23.78 -7.95
N ALA A 198 12.89 -23.12 -9.11
CA ALA A 198 13.35 -21.73 -9.22
C ALA A 198 12.32 -20.69 -8.72
N ILE A 199 11.03 -21.04 -8.69
CA ILE A 199 9.93 -20.19 -8.19
C ILE A 199 9.81 -20.33 -6.67
N LEU A 200 10.02 -21.55 -6.16
CA LEU A 200 10.04 -21.85 -4.74
C LEU A 200 11.40 -22.45 -4.34
N PRO A 201 12.47 -21.63 -4.27
CA PRO A 201 13.81 -22.10 -3.93
C PRO A 201 13.88 -22.51 -2.45
N ALA A 202 14.57 -23.60 -2.13
CA ALA A 202 14.81 -23.98 -0.74
C ALA A 202 15.60 -22.87 0.00
N PRO A 203 15.30 -22.60 1.28
CA PRO A 203 14.33 -23.25 2.16
C PRO A 203 12.94 -22.61 2.15
N ALA A 204 12.55 -21.89 1.09
CA ALA A 204 11.24 -21.27 1.01
C ALA A 204 10.10 -22.29 1.06
N THR A 205 9.01 -21.85 1.67
CA THR A 205 7.88 -22.68 2.07
C THR A 205 6.67 -22.46 1.16
N ALA A 206 6.39 -21.21 0.80
CA ALA A 206 5.37 -20.84 -0.18
C ALA A 206 5.69 -19.48 -0.83
N VAL A 207 5.05 -19.20 -1.96
CA VAL A 207 4.95 -17.85 -2.53
C VAL A 207 3.51 -17.39 -2.43
N LEU A 208 3.27 -16.22 -1.85
CA LEU A 208 1.97 -15.56 -1.80
C LEU A 208 1.98 -14.35 -2.73
N ALA A 209 1.13 -14.34 -3.75
CA ALA A 209 0.96 -13.20 -4.66
C ALA A 209 -0.31 -12.42 -4.33
N LEU A 210 -0.19 -11.09 -4.31
CA LEU A 210 -1.30 -10.16 -4.16
C LEU A 210 -1.64 -9.54 -5.51
N SER A 211 -2.94 -9.34 -5.75
CA SER A 211 -3.45 -8.65 -6.92
C SER A 211 -4.64 -7.77 -6.55
N SER A 212 -4.92 -6.74 -7.33
CA SER A 212 -6.00 -5.79 -7.09
C SER A 212 -7.03 -5.82 -8.21
N VAL A 213 -8.31 -5.77 -7.84
CA VAL A 213 -9.40 -5.47 -8.78
C VAL A 213 -9.78 -4.00 -8.63
N PHE A 214 -9.21 -3.14 -9.49
CA PHE A 214 -9.36 -1.68 -9.38
C PHE A 214 -10.82 -1.22 -9.41
N TRP A 215 -11.67 -1.94 -10.14
CA TRP A 215 -13.10 -1.63 -10.23
C TRP A 215 -13.78 -1.56 -8.85
N ARG A 216 -13.36 -2.38 -7.87
CA ARG A 216 -13.95 -2.36 -6.53
C ARG A 216 -13.85 -0.99 -5.87
N GLU A 217 -12.67 -0.39 -5.92
CA GLU A 217 -12.43 0.96 -5.40
C GLU A 217 -13.01 2.03 -6.34
N ALA A 218 -12.87 1.86 -7.65
CA ALA A 218 -13.29 2.84 -8.65
C ALA A 218 -14.81 3.06 -8.69
N TRP A 219 -15.61 2.05 -8.33
CA TRP A 219 -17.06 2.16 -8.15
C TRP A 219 -17.44 3.26 -7.16
N LYS A 220 -16.65 3.45 -6.08
CA LYS A 220 -16.90 4.48 -5.06
C LYS A 220 -16.07 5.75 -5.26
N TYR A 221 -14.78 5.58 -5.55
CA TYR A 221 -13.79 6.65 -5.44
C TYR A 221 -13.35 7.25 -6.79
N GLY A 222 -13.86 6.72 -7.90
CA GLY A 222 -13.50 7.17 -9.24
C GLY A 222 -12.00 7.22 -9.45
N GLU A 223 -11.50 8.37 -9.93
CA GLU A 223 -10.10 8.49 -10.34
C GLU A 223 -9.10 8.22 -9.20
N ARG A 224 -9.45 8.40 -7.91
CA ARG A 224 -8.53 8.13 -6.78
C ARG A 224 -8.33 6.64 -6.47
N ALA A 225 -9.12 5.75 -7.06
CA ALA A 225 -9.12 4.34 -6.71
C ALA A 225 -7.74 3.66 -6.83
N PHE A 226 -6.90 4.05 -7.79
CA PHE A 226 -5.56 3.47 -7.91
C PHE A 226 -4.68 3.77 -6.67
N ARG A 227 -4.87 4.93 -6.02
CA ARG A 227 -4.18 5.23 -4.75
C ARG A 227 -4.64 4.28 -3.64
N TYR A 228 -5.94 4.07 -3.54
CA TYR A 228 -6.56 3.28 -2.48
C TYR A 228 -6.28 1.78 -2.62
N CYS A 229 -6.29 1.23 -3.84
CA CYS A 229 -5.86 -0.14 -4.07
C CYS A 229 -4.44 -0.39 -3.54
N ASN A 230 -3.52 0.56 -3.76
CA ASN A 230 -2.14 0.41 -3.31
C ASN A 230 -1.95 0.62 -1.79
N HIS A 231 -2.74 1.49 -1.15
CA HIS A 231 -2.77 1.54 0.32
C HIS A 231 -3.20 0.19 0.92
N ASP A 232 -4.22 -0.43 0.33
CA ASP A 232 -4.75 -1.72 0.77
C ASP A 232 -3.73 -2.86 0.61
N VAL A 233 -2.93 -2.85 -0.47
CA VAL A 233 -1.79 -3.77 -0.66
C VAL A 233 -0.76 -3.61 0.45
N GLY A 234 -0.40 -2.37 0.81
CA GLY A 234 0.52 -2.11 1.92
C GLY A 234 0.02 -2.65 3.27
N HIS A 235 -1.26 -2.43 3.56
CA HIS A 235 -1.91 -3.00 4.74
C HIS A 235 -1.90 -4.54 4.74
N ALA A 236 -2.15 -5.15 3.57
CA ALA A 236 -2.11 -6.60 3.40
C ALA A 236 -0.69 -7.18 3.58
N LEU A 237 0.34 -6.54 3.02
CA LEU A 237 1.74 -6.93 3.18
C LEU A 237 2.16 -6.95 4.66
N ALA A 238 1.81 -5.90 5.41
CA ALA A 238 2.10 -5.86 6.83
C ALA A 238 1.33 -6.94 7.63
N ALA A 239 0.07 -7.20 7.28
CA ALA A 239 -0.72 -8.25 7.92
C ALA A 239 -0.14 -9.65 7.64
N VAL A 240 0.31 -9.91 6.41
CA VAL A 240 1.01 -11.16 6.03
C VAL A 240 2.33 -11.28 6.78
N ALA A 241 3.13 -10.22 6.88
CA ALA A 241 4.40 -10.25 7.60
C ALA A 241 4.22 -10.56 9.10
N VAL A 242 3.22 -9.97 9.74
CA VAL A 242 2.89 -10.24 11.16
C VAL A 242 2.40 -11.69 11.35
N ALA A 243 1.52 -12.17 10.46
CA ALA A 243 1.02 -13.54 10.53
C ALA A 243 2.12 -14.59 10.25
N ALA A 244 3.02 -14.31 9.31
CA ALA A 244 4.19 -15.15 9.03
C ALA A 244 5.14 -15.20 10.23
N ALA A 245 5.44 -14.05 10.85
CA ALA A 245 6.26 -13.99 12.05
C ALA A 245 5.66 -14.78 13.22
N ALA A 246 4.33 -14.80 13.37
CA ALA A 246 3.64 -15.61 14.36
C ALA A 246 3.73 -17.13 14.11
N LEU A 247 4.17 -17.55 12.92
CA LEU A 247 4.47 -18.94 12.55
C LEU A 247 5.98 -19.25 12.57
N GLY A 248 6.81 -18.32 13.03
CA GLY A 248 8.27 -18.42 12.94
C GLY A 248 8.78 -18.30 11.51
N TRP A 249 8.00 -17.74 10.59
CA TRP A 249 8.39 -17.45 9.22
C TRP A 249 8.82 -15.99 9.04
N ASP A 250 9.54 -15.75 7.97
CA ASP A 250 9.84 -14.44 7.43
C ASP A 250 9.12 -14.28 6.08
N ALA A 251 8.87 -13.03 5.69
CA ALA A 251 8.15 -12.66 4.48
C ALA A 251 8.92 -11.55 3.77
N LYS A 252 9.24 -11.73 2.48
CA LYS A 252 9.95 -10.73 1.68
C LYS A 252 9.34 -10.58 0.30
N VAL A 253 9.09 -9.34 -0.13
CA VAL A 253 8.63 -9.06 -1.50
C VAL A 253 9.71 -9.43 -2.51
N LEU A 254 9.31 -10.19 -3.53
CA LEU A 254 10.10 -10.56 -4.72
C LEU A 254 10.06 -9.40 -5.73
N ASP A 255 10.68 -8.28 -5.37
CA ASP A 255 10.51 -7.03 -6.13
C ASP A 255 11.11 -7.08 -7.54
N GLY A 256 12.05 -7.98 -7.81
CA GLY A 256 12.69 -8.13 -9.12
C GLY A 256 11.83 -8.81 -10.19
N LEU A 257 10.62 -9.26 -9.86
CA LEU A 257 9.68 -9.81 -10.84
C LEU A 257 9.01 -8.70 -11.65
N SER A 258 8.83 -8.95 -12.95
CA SER A 258 8.08 -8.05 -13.83
C SER A 258 6.57 -8.17 -13.60
N TYR A 259 5.81 -7.20 -14.11
CA TYR A 259 4.34 -7.27 -14.15
C TYR A 259 3.85 -8.54 -14.84
N GLU A 260 4.50 -8.94 -15.95
CA GLU A 260 4.17 -10.15 -16.69
C GLU A 260 4.47 -11.41 -15.88
N ASP A 261 5.60 -11.45 -15.18
CA ASP A 261 5.96 -12.57 -14.30
C ASP A 261 4.95 -12.74 -13.17
N LEU A 262 4.55 -11.64 -12.51
CA LEU A 262 3.50 -11.67 -11.50
C LEU A 262 2.14 -12.07 -12.09
N GLY A 263 1.83 -11.60 -13.30
CA GLY A 263 0.63 -11.99 -14.03
C GLY A 263 0.53 -13.48 -14.32
N ARG A 264 1.66 -14.12 -14.69
CA ARG A 264 1.74 -15.58 -14.88
C ARG A 264 1.54 -16.34 -13.58
N LEU A 265 2.11 -15.86 -12.48
CA LEU A 265 1.95 -16.47 -11.15
C LEU A 265 0.49 -16.40 -10.66
N VAL A 266 -0.17 -15.25 -10.84
CA VAL A 266 -1.57 -15.03 -10.45
C VAL A 266 -2.54 -15.73 -11.42
N GLY A 267 -2.15 -15.89 -12.69
CA GLY A 267 -3.01 -16.41 -13.75
C GLY A 267 -4.04 -15.36 -14.22
N VAL A 268 -3.63 -14.10 -14.34
CA VAL A 268 -4.55 -12.96 -14.60
C VAL A 268 -5.33 -13.06 -15.91
N GLU A 269 -4.83 -13.78 -16.91
CA GLU A 269 -5.53 -14.05 -18.18
C GLU A 269 -6.37 -15.33 -18.13
N LYS A 270 -6.18 -16.17 -17.11
CA LYS A 270 -6.70 -17.55 -17.06
C LYS A 270 -8.04 -17.56 -16.34
N GLY A 271 -9.12 -17.64 -17.12
CA GLY A 271 -10.48 -17.64 -16.59
C GLY A 271 -11.02 -16.25 -16.23
N SER A 272 -10.38 -15.18 -16.73
CA SER A 272 -10.89 -13.79 -16.64
C SER A 272 -12.21 -13.64 -17.43
N PRO A 273 -13.18 -12.82 -16.97
CA PRO A 273 -14.44 -12.61 -17.69
C PRO A 273 -14.25 -11.93 -19.05
N ALA A 274 -13.21 -11.09 -19.21
CA ALA A 274 -12.83 -10.47 -20.48
C ALA A 274 -11.35 -10.06 -20.50
N GLY A 275 -10.77 -10.00 -21.70
CA GLY A 275 -9.44 -9.44 -21.93
C GLY A 275 -9.45 -7.92 -21.96
N MET A 276 -8.31 -7.29 -21.62
CA MET A 276 -8.13 -5.85 -21.76
C MET A 276 -8.19 -5.46 -23.25
N PRO A 277 -8.84 -4.33 -23.63
CA PRO A 277 -8.85 -3.90 -25.03
C PRO A 277 -7.43 -3.55 -25.52
N GLU A 278 -7.19 -3.71 -26.82
CA GLU A 278 -5.91 -3.34 -27.45
C GLU A 278 -5.59 -1.85 -27.27
N GLU A 279 -6.62 -1.00 -27.35
CA GLU A 279 -6.53 0.43 -27.07
C GLU A 279 -7.34 0.77 -25.83
N LEU A 280 -6.67 1.34 -24.82
CA LEU A 280 -7.35 1.84 -23.62
C LEU A 280 -8.19 3.08 -23.95
N PRO A 281 -9.38 3.22 -23.36
CA PRO A 281 -10.17 4.43 -23.49
C PRO A 281 -9.38 5.69 -23.13
N ASP A 282 -9.58 6.76 -23.91
CA ASP A 282 -8.94 8.05 -23.66
C ASP A 282 -9.74 8.97 -22.73
N LYS A 283 -10.99 8.57 -22.43
CA LYS A 283 -12.00 9.28 -21.65
C LYS A 283 -12.84 8.32 -20.83
N VAL A 284 -13.61 8.89 -19.90
CA VAL A 284 -14.52 8.13 -19.04
C VAL A 284 -15.65 7.53 -19.89
N ILE A 285 -15.85 6.21 -19.79
CA ILE A 285 -16.93 5.48 -20.48
C ILE A 285 -17.86 4.86 -19.43
N LYS A 286 -19.16 4.84 -19.70
CA LYS A 286 -20.16 4.14 -18.88
C LYS A 286 -20.82 3.04 -19.69
N GLY A 287 -21.01 1.88 -19.08
CA GLY A 287 -21.68 0.73 -19.70
C GLY A 287 -21.03 -0.59 -19.29
N ASN A 288 -21.39 -1.65 -19.99
CA ASN A 288 -20.84 -2.97 -19.74
C ASN A 288 -19.38 -3.06 -20.21
N ALA A 289 -18.44 -3.11 -19.27
CA ALA A 289 -17.00 -3.17 -19.54
C ALA A 289 -16.30 -4.19 -18.61
N PRO A 290 -16.63 -5.50 -18.69
CA PRO A 290 -16.19 -6.52 -17.73
C PRO A 290 -14.68 -6.68 -17.60
N TRP A 291 -13.90 -6.20 -18.56
CA TRP A 291 -12.43 -6.21 -18.49
C TRP A 291 -11.88 -5.34 -17.34
N VAL A 292 -12.63 -4.38 -16.83
CA VAL A 292 -12.24 -3.56 -15.66
C VAL A 292 -12.25 -4.33 -14.34
N GLU A 293 -12.94 -5.48 -14.31
CA GLU A 293 -12.97 -6.41 -13.17
C GLU A 293 -11.79 -7.37 -13.15
N ARG A 294 -10.93 -7.29 -14.18
CA ARG A 294 -9.71 -8.09 -14.25
C ARG A 294 -8.81 -7.79 -13.06
N GLN A 295 -8.14 -8.83 -12.57
CA GLN A 295 -7.12 -8.71 -11.55
C GLN A 295 -5.85 -8.09 -12.14
N HIS A 296 -5.29 -7.10 -11.45
CA HIS A 296 -3.98 -6.52 -11.73
C HIS A 296 -2.98 -7.08 -10.71
N PRO A 297 -1.92 -7.78 -11.13
CA PRO A 297 -0.95 -8.36 -10.21
C PRO A 297 -0.09 -7.26 -9.59
N ASP A 298 -0.07 -7.18 -8.25
CA ASP A 298 0.64 -6.12 -7.52
C ASP A 298 2.05 -6.58 -7.11
N CYS A 299 2.15 -7.68 -6.37
CA CYS A 299 3.43 -8.19 -5.88
C CYS A 299 3.37 -9.69 -5.52
N ALA A 300 4.55 -10.30 -5.37
CA ALA A 300 4.71 -11.63 -4.80
C ALA A 300 5.60 -11.57 -3.57
N VAL A 301 5.27 -12.37 -2.55
CA VAL A 301 5.94 -12.45 -1.25
C VAL A 301 6.46 -13.87 -1.08
N LEU A 302 7.76 -14.01 -0.90
CA LEU A 302 8.39 -15.26 -0.54
C LEU A 302 8.24 -15.49 0.97
N LEU A 303 7.70 -16.64 1.35
CA LEU A 303 7.55 -17.07 2.74
C LEU A 303 8.56 -18.16 3.04
N PHE A 304 9.36 -18.00 4.09
CA PHE A 304 10.45 -18.91 4.42
C PHE A 304 10.71 -18.96 5.93
N PRO A 305 11.35 -20.01 6.47
CA PRO A 305 11.70 -20.07 7.89
C PRO A 305 12.53 -18.86 8.32
N ALA A 306 12.16 -18.20 9.43
CA ALA A 306 12.93 -17.09 9.94
C ALA A 306 14.36 -17.52 10.32
N GLY A 307 15.35 -16.66 10.07
CA GLY A 307 16.76 -16.99 10.27
C GLY A 307 17.38 -17.87 9.17
N SER A 308 16.64 -18.14 8.09
CA SER A 308 17.17 -18.78 6.88
C SER A 308 17.31 -17.78 5.73
N GLU A 309 18.13 -18.12 4.73
CA GLU A 309 18.42 -17.26 3.58
C GLU A 309 18.13 -18.03 2.28
N PRO A 310 16.93 -17.85 1.67
CA PRO A 310 16.66 -18.44 0.36
C PRO A 310 17.44 -17.73 -0.75
N GLU A 311 18.03 -18.51 -1.65
CA GLU A 311 18.71 -17.99 -2.83
C GLU A 311 17.71 -17.82 -3.98
N VAL A 312 17.37 -16.57 -4.28
CA VAL A 312 16.49 -16.23 -5.40
C VAL A 312 17.32 -15.72 -6.58
N ASN A 313 17.14 -16.36 -7.74
CA ASN A 313 17.64 -15.89 -9.01
C ASN A 313 16.44 -15.47 -9.89
N TYR A 314 16.22 -14.16 -10.03
CA TYR A 314 15.07 -13.63 -10.78
C TYR A 314 15.03 -14.08 -12.25
N GLY A 315 16.18 -14.23 -12.91
CA GLY A 315 16.24 -14.72 -14.29
C GLY A 315 15.70 -16.15 -14.42
N ARG A 316 16.20 -17.08 -13.58
CA ARG A 316 15.71 -18.46 -13.53
C ARG A 316 14.24 -18.55 -13.08
N MET A 317 13.85 -17.69 -12.14
CA MET A 317 12.46 -17.61 -11.67
C MET A 317 11.52 -17.17 -12.80
N SER A 318 11.88 -16.13 -13.56
CA SER A 318 11.13 -15.65 -14.74
C SER A 318 10.99 -16.74 -15.80
N GLU A 319 12.07 -17.47 -16.11
CA GLU A 319 12.05 -18.62 -17.03
C GLU A 319 11.11 -19.73 -16.55
N ALA A 320 11.09 -20.01 -15.24
CA ALA A 320 10.17 -20.98 -14.67
C ALA A 320 8.71 -20.51 -14.71
N LEU A 321 8.46 -19.22 -14.47
CA LEU A 321 7.11 -18.62 -14.53
C LEU A 321 6.52 -18.67 -15.94
N ARG A 322 7.33 -18.59 -17.01
CA ARG A 322 6.83 -18.81 -18.38
C ARG A 322 6.18 -20.17 -18.57
N ARG A 323 6.69 -21.21 -17.91
CA ARG A 323 6.12 -22.57 -17.95
C ARG A 323 4.84 -22.71 -17.11
N ILE A 324 4.69 -21.91 -16.04
CA ILE A 324 3.44 -21.85 -15.24
C ILE A 324 2.26 -21.35 -16.10
N ASP A 325 2.52 -20.42 -17.01
CA ASP A 325 1.49 -19.87 -17.91
C ASP A 325 0.92 -20.94 -18.86
N GLU A 326 1.70 -21.97 -19.17
CA GLU A 326 1.34 -23.07 -20.07
C GLU A 326 0.58 -24.21 -19.37
N LEU A 327 0.38 -24.14 -18.04
CA LEU A 327 -0.35 -25.16 -17.29
C LEU A 327 -1.84 -25.21 -17.67
N ASP A 328 -2.47 -26.33 -17.32
CA ASP A 328 -3.93 -26.46 -17.40
C ASP A 328 -4.60 -25.69 -16.26
N TRP A 329 -5.03 -24.46 -16.57
CA TRP A 329 -5.74 -23.60 -15.64
C TRP A 329 -7.23 -23.95 -15.59
N VAL A 330 -7.75 -24.22 -14.39
CA VAL A 330 -9.15 -24.56 -14.15
C VAL A 330 -9.91 -23.42 -13.49
N GLY A 331 -11.22 -23.36 -13.76
CA GLY A 331 -12.15 -22.43 -13.14
C GLY A 331 -12.23 -21.05 -13.79
N LYS A 332 -13.40 -20.43 -13.66
CA LYS A 332 -13.72 -19.11 -14.26
C LYS A 332 -14.13 -18.13 -13.17
N ALA A 333 -13.59 -16.92 -13.24
CA ALA A 333 -13.96 -15.82 -12.36
C ALA A 333 -15.45 -15.46 -12.55
N ASN A 334 -16.14 -15.21 -11.44
CA ASN A 334 -17.46 -14.62 -11.48
C ASN A 334 -17.39 -13.12 -11.83
N ALA A 335 -18.43 -12.59 -12.45
CA ALA A 335 -18.61 -11.14 -12.56
C ALA A 335 -18.87 -10.53 -11.17
N LEU A 336 -18.37 -9.31 -10.96
CA LEU A 336 -18.49 -8.56 -9.71
C LEU A 336 -19.64 -7.55 -9.77
N SER A 337 -19.88 -6.94 -10.93
CA SER A 337 -20.92 -5.96 -11.21
C SER A 337 -21.58 -6.24 -12.57
N LYS A 338 -22.73 -5.63 -12.83
CA LYS A 338 -23.46 -5.74 -14.11
C LYS A 338 -22.98 -4.70 -15.12
N ASP A 339 -22.73 -3.48 -14.64
CA ASP A 339 -22.31 -2.32 -15.42
C ASP A 339 -21.09 -1.65 -14.79
N HIS A 340 -20.41 -0.79 -15.56
CA HIS A 340 -19.15 -0.20 -15.16
C HIS A 340 -19.05 1.27 -15.52
N VAL A 341 -18.21 1.98 -14.77
CA VAL A 341 -17.69 3.31 -15.15
C VAL A 341 -16.18 3.16 -15.32
N VAL A 342 -15.72 3.20 -16.56
CA VAL A 342 -14.29 3.08 -16.88
C VAL A 342 -13.63 4.42 -16.64
N TRP A 343 -12.81 4.49 -15.57
CA TRP A 343 -11.95 5.63 -15.29
C TRP A 343 -10.62 5.42 -16.01
N ASP A 344 -10.57 5.85 -17.27
CA ASP A 344 -9.42 5.72 -18.20
C ASP A 344 -8.06 5.92 -17.53
N VAL A 345 -7.93 6.97 -16.72
CA VAL A 345 -6.66 7.37 -16.09
C VAL A 345 -6.10 6.29 -15.17
N ILE A 346 -6.95 5.50 -14.49
CA ILE A 346 -6.49 4.42 -13.62
C ILE A 346 -5.70 3.41 -14.45
N TYR A 347 -6.30 2.94 -15.55
CA TYR A 347 -5.75 1.88 -16.37
C TYR A 347 -4.54 2.37 -17.17
N ARG A 348 -4.60 3.59 -17.72
CA ARG A 348 -3.45 4.19 -18.40
C ARG A 348 -2.26 4.36 -17.46
N THR A 349 -2.46 4.93 -16.27
CA THR A 349 -1.38 5.07 -15.30
C THR A 349 -0.86 3.70 -14.85
N ALA A 350 -1.75 2.72 -14.61
CA ALA A 350 -1.34 1.37 -14.23
C ALA A 350 -0.47 0.68 -15.30
N GLU A 351 -0.68 0.96 -16.59
CA GLU A 351 0.19 0.49 -17.67
C GLU A 351 1.57 1.19 -17.65
N GLU A 352 1.60 2.50 -17.48
CA GLU A 352 2.85 3.30 -17.47
C GLU A 352 3.75 2.98 -16.26
N VAL A 353 3.17 2.64 -15.11
CA VAL A 353 3.93 2.35 -13.88
C VAL A 353 4.30 0.86 -13.73
N LYS A 354 4.18 0.06 -14.79
CA LYS A 354 4.60 -1.35 -14.74
C LYS A 354 6.10 -1.47 -14.56
N LYS A 355 6.51 -2.44 -13.74
CA LYS A 355 7.90 -2.91 -13.72
C LYS A 355 8.08 -3.96 -14.82
N HIS A 356 8.93 -3.70 -15.80
CA HIS A 356 9.10 -4.59 -16.97
C HIS A 356 10.14 -5.71 -16.78
N GLY A 357 10.87 -5.71 -15.67
CA GLY A 357 11.87 -6.73 -15.37
C GLY A 357 12.81 -6.30 -14.26
N PRO A 358 13.73 -7.18 -13.85
CA PRO A 358 14.75 -6.83 -12.88
C PRO A 358 15.69 -5.78 -13.48
N VAL A 359 16.07 -4.80 -12.67
CA VAL A 359 17.11 -3.83 -13.06
C VAL A 359 18.45 -4.57 -13.17
N PRO A 360 19.34 -4.28 -14.13
CA PRO A 360 20.68 -4.86 -14.15
C PRO A 360 21.36 -4.59 -12.80
N GLU A 361 21.73 -5.65 -12.07
CA GLU A 361 22.25 -5.64 -10.67
C GLU A 361 21.23 -5.90 -9.55
N GLU A 362 19.93 -5.95 -9.83
CA GLU A 362 18.91 -6.26 -8.82
C GLU A 362 19.07 -7.69 -8.27
N ARG A 363 19.23 -7.80 -6.95
CA ARG A 363 19.39 -9.06 -6.24
C ARG A 363 18.36 -9.16 -5.13
N PHE A 364 17.88 -10.38 -4.90
CA PHE A 364 17.14 -10.66 -3.69
C PHE A 364 18.10 -10.66 -2.51
N PHE A 365 17.71 -9.94 -1.46
CA PHE A 365 18.49 -9.86 -0.23
C PHE A 365 17.53 -9.91 0.97
N VAL A 366 17.85 -10.77 1.93
CA VAL A 366 17.15 -10.81 3.22
C VAL A 366 17.83 -9.80 4.13
N THR A 367 17.16 -8.67 4.38
CA THR A 367 17.68 -7.66 5.31
C THR A 367 17.77 -8.25 6.73
N PRO A 368 18.83 -7.93 7.51
CA PRO A 368 18.95 -8.42 8.88
C PRO A 368 17.70 -8.11 9.70
N TRP A 369 17.15 -9.10 10.41
CA TRP A 369 16.03 -8.87 11.32
C TRP A 369 16.55 -8.14 12.56
N ARG A 370 16.16 -6.87 12.70
CA ARG A 370 16.48 -6.07 13.88
C ARG A 370 15.27 -6.00 14.82
N LYS A 371 15.52 -6.17 16.12
CA LYS A 371 14.51 -5.96 17.15
C LYS A 371 14.05 -4.51 17.14
N SER A 372 12.80 -4.26 17.49
CA SER A 372 12.30 -2.91 17.70
C SER A 372 12.62 -2.44 19.13
N PRO A 373 12.99 -1.17 19.33
CA PRO A 373 13.13 -0.60 20.66
C PRO A 373 11.76 -0.43 21.32
N ALA A 374 11.72 -0.47 22.65
CA ALA A 374 10.52 -0.21 23.43
C ALA A 374 10.81 0.71 24.62
N VAL A 375 9.80 1.48 25.01
CA VAL A 375 9.79 2.23 26.27
C VAL A 375 9.47 1.28 27.41
N SER A 376 8.36 0.54 27.32
CA SER A 376 7.96 -0.47 28.30
C SER A 376 6.84 -1.36 27.77
N GLU A 377 7.00 -2.68 27.91
CA GLU A 377 5.93 -3.65 27.57
C GLU A 377 4.69 -3.48 28.47
N GLY A 378 4.83 -2.90 29.66
CA GLY A 378 3.72 -2.64 30.59
C GLY A 378 2.71 -1.62 30.09
N LEU A 379 3.01 -0.93 28.98
CA LEU A 379 2.09 0.01 28.32
C LEU A 379 1.02 -0.73 27.49
N TYR A 380 1.29 -1.96 27.06
CA TYR A 380 0.32 -2.75 26.32
C TYR A 380 -0.71 -3.41 27.23
N LYS A 381 -1.90 -3.63 26.68
CA LYS A 381 -2.81 -4.64 27.19
C LYS A 381 -2.15 -6.00 26.97
N GLN A 382 -2.34 -6.92 27.92
CA GLN A 382 -1.82 -8.28 27.90
C GLN A 382 -2.54 -9.14 26.85
N LEU A 383 -2.48 -8.69 25.59
CA LEU A 383 -3.11 -9.29 24.43
C LEU A 383 -2.08 -10.07 23.64
N THR A 384 -2.56 -11.11 22.99
CA THR A 384 -1.78 -11.91 22.05
C THR A 384 -1.76 -11.25 20.67
N VAL A 385 -0.78 -11.59 19.83
CA VAL A 385 -0.72 -11.16 18.42
C VAL A 385 -2.03 -11.49 17.72
N GLN A 386 -2.54 -12.71 17.91
CA GLN A 386 -3.79 -13.20 17.32
C GLN A 386 -4.99 -12.35 17.76
N GLU A 387 -5.07 -11.97 19.03
CA GLU A 387 -6.13 -11.08 19.50
C GLU A 387 -6.03 -9.70 18.89
N VAL A 388 -4.83 -9.10 18.86
CA VAL A 388 -4.62 -7.76 18.31
C VAL A 388 -5.03 -7.71 16.83
N VAL A 389 -4.52 -8.63 16.00
CA VAL A 389 -4.84 -8.64 14.55
C VAL A 389 -6.32 -8.93 14.29
N ARG A 390 -6.95 -9.82 15.06
CA ARG A 390 -8.35 -10.23 14.85
C ARG A 390 -9.35 -9.21 15.38
N ARG A 391 -9.00 -8.47 16.45
CA ARG A 391 -9.90 -7.49 17.11
C ARG A 391 -9.67 -6.05 16.66
N ARG A 392 -8.55 -5.72 16.00
CA ARG A 392 -8.30 -4.41 15.38
C ARG A 392 -9.47 -3.98 14.49
N ARG A 393 -9.99 -2.77 14.71
CA ARG A 393 -11.03 -2.15 13.87
C ARG A 393 -10.67 -0.70 13.59
N SER A 394 -11.18 -0.19 12.47
CA SER A 394 -11.12 1.24 12.17
C SER A 394 -12.15 1.97 13.03
N ALA A 395 -11.71 3.01 13.74
CA ALA A 395 -12.62 3.91 14.43
C ALA A 395 -13.48 4.67 13.40
N VAL A 396 -14.78 4.73 13.65
CA VAL A 396 -15.72 5.55 12.84
C VAL A 396 -15.80 6.97 13.39
N ASP A 397 -15.54 7.14 14.68
CA ASP A 397 -15.44 8.42 15.36
C ASP A 397 -14.52 8.29 16.59
N MET A 398 -14.02 9.41 17.11
CA MET A 398 -13.16 9.51 18.29
C MET A 398 -13.81 10.39 19.36
N ASP A 399 -13.60 10.07 20.64
CA ASP A 399 -14.33 10.72 21.75
C ASP A 399 -13.96 12.19 22.02
N GLY A 400 -12.85 12.67 21.44
CA GLY A 400 -12.39 14.05 21.58
C GLY A 400 -11.80 14.41 22.95
N VAL A 401 -11.80 13.50 23.92
CA VAL A 401 -11.47 13.78 25.32
C VAL A 401 -10.37 12.88 25.88
N HIS A 402 -10.13 11.70 25.29
CA HIS A 402 -9.09 10.80 25.75
C HIS A 402 -7.71 11.43 25.66
N VAL A 403 -6.92 11.27 26.73
CA VAL A 403 -5.55 11.77 26.83
C VAL A 403 -4.60 10.58 26.90
N MET A 404 -3.67 10.52 25.94
CA MET A 404 -2.60 9.53 25.88
C MET A 404 -1.41 10.01 26.71
N TRP A 405 -0.67 9.12 27.36
CA TRP A 405 0.60 9.47 28.02
C TRP A 405 1.75 9.53 27.01
N ARG A 406 2.71 10.44 27.22
CA ARG A 406 3.89 10.60 26.37
C ARG A 406 4.63 9.30 26.09
N ASP A 407 4.78 8.44 27.10
CA ASP A 407 5.51 7.19 26.96
C ASP A 407 4.78 6.21 26.03
N THR A 408 3.45 6.18 26.07
CA THR A 408 2.61 5.44 25.10
C THR A 408 2.80 6.01 23.69
N PHE A 409 2.81 7.34 23.54
CA PHE A 409 3.03 7.99 22.25
C PHE A 409 4.41 7.62 21.67
N TYR A 410 5.47 7.68 22.47
CA TYR A 410 6.81 7.28 22.03
C TYR A 410 6.92 5.79 21.72
N GLN A 411 6.30 4.92 22.53
CA GLN A 411 6.23 3.48 22.25
C GLN A 411 5.66 3.21 20.84
N MET A 412 4.55 3.85 20.49
CA MET A 412 3.94 3.69 19.17
C MET A 412 4.85 4.18 18.04
N LEU A 413 5.54 5.32 18.23
CA LEU A 413 6.41 5.89 17.20
C LEU A 413 7.72 5.11 17.00
N LEU A 414 8.26 4.50 18.06
CA LEU A 414 9.42 3.61 17.95
C LEU A 414 9.13 2.42 17.02
N HIS A 415 7.92 1.85 17.09
CA HIS A 415 7.49 0.77 16.21
C HIS A 415 7.15 1.24 14.79
N CYS A 416 7.02 2.55 14.56
CA CYS A 416 6.86 3.13 13.22
C CYS A 416 8.19 3.30 12.47
N LEU A 417 9.33 3.06 13.12
CA LEU A 417 10.66 3.19 12.51
C LEU A 417 11.04 1.95 11.70
N PRO A 418 11.63 2.13 10.51
CA PRO A 418 11.89 1.02 9.59
C PRO A 418 13.04 0.11 10.04
N SER A 419 14.05 0.66 10.72
CA SER A 419 15.30 -0.06 10.99
C SER A 419 15.29 -0.79 12.33
N GLY A 420 14.32 -0.50 13.20
CA GLY A 420 14.31 -1.01 14.57
C GLY A 420 15.41 -0.37 15.41
N GLU A 421 16.04 -1.14 16.28
CA GLU A 421 17.16 -0.69 17.10
C GLU A 421 18.39 -0.47 16.22
N VAL A 422 18.95 0.72 16.28
CA VAL A 422 20.14 1.14 15.53
C VAL A 422 21.30 1.30 16.50
N GLY A 423 22.48 0.80 16.11
CA GLY A 423 23.70 0.93 16.90
C GLY A 423 24.29 2.34 16.87
N SER A 424 25.35 2.55 17.65
CA SER A 424 26.08 3.82 17.65
C SER A 424 26.66 4.11 16.26
N GLY A 425 26.20 5.20 15.63
CA GLY A 425 26.63 5.62 14.30
C GLY A 425 25.82 5.04 13.14
N GLU A 426 24.86 4.15 13.42
CA GLU A 426 23.86 3.74 12.43
C GLU A 426 22.67 4.69 12.47
N GLN A 427 21.99 4.81 11.33
CA GLN A 427 20.85 5.72 11.13
C GLN A 427 19.59 4.94 10.79
N GLN A 428 18.43 5.51 11.13
CA GLN A 428 17.15 5.01 10.61
C GLN A 428 17.08 5.22 9.10
N GLY A 429 16.54 4.22 8.39
CA GLY A 429 16.26 4.30 6.96
C GLY A 429 15.97 2.91 6.37
N GLN A 430 16.90 1.98 6.53
CA GLN A 430 16.76 0.62 5.99
C GLN A 430 15.60 -0.15 6.64
N GLN A 431 14.83 -0.89 5.84
CA GLN A 431 13.69 -1.67 6.34
C GLN A 431 14.13 -3.04 6.90
N CYS A 432 14.36 -3.07 8.21
CA CYS A 432 14.92 -4.20 8.96
C CYS A 432 14.04 -4.67 10.14
N ALA A 433 13.13 -3.82 10.63
CA ALA A 433 12.18 -4.17 11.69
C ALA A 433 10.88 -4.73 11.12
N LEU A 434 10.19 -5.55 11.92
CA LEU A 434 8.85 -6.05 11.57
C LEU A 434 7.81 -4.92 11.76
N PRO A 435 6.83 -4.74 10.84
CA PRO A 435 6.63 -5.47 9.59
C PRO A 435 7.37 -4.89 8.37
N PHE A 436 8.04 -3.74 8.51
CA PHE A 436 8.68 -3.02 7.41
C PHE A 436 9.67 -3.85 6.57
N ARG A 437 10.38 -4.79 7.19
CA ARG A 437 11.35 -5.65 6.51
C ARG A 437 10.79 -6.52 5.39
N VAL A 438 9.46 -6.63 5.27
CA VAL A 438 8.81 -7.22 4.09
C VAL A 438 9.17 -6.47 2.80
N LEU A 439 9.46 -5.17 2.90
CA LEU A 439 9.82 -4.29 1.80
C LEU A 439 11.36 -4.30 1.56
N PRO A 440 11.83 -4.40 0.30
CA PRO A 440 13.25 -4.49 -0.04
C PRO A 440 13.97 -3.15 -0.29
N TRP A 441 13.28 -2.01 -0.20
CA TRP A 441 13.88 -0.67 -0.35
C TRP A 441 13.96 0.07 0.99
N ASP A 442 14.83 1.07 1.08
CA ASP A 442 14.91 1.98 2.23
C ASP A 442 13.69 2.90 2.33
N ALA A 443 13.32 3.30 3.54
CA ALA A 443 12.12 4.09 3.78
C ALA A 443 12.12 5.42 3.02
N GLU A 444 11.06 5.65 2.25
CA GLU A 444 10.83 6.89 1.50
C GLU A 444 9.70 7.74 2.11
N VAL A 445 9.01 7.22 3.12
CA VAL A 445 7.85 7.85 3.76
C VAL A 445 8.18 8.33 5.17
N HIS A 446 7.84 9.58 5.48
CA HIS A 446 7.95 10.20 6.81
C HIS A 446 6.57 10.55 7.36
N ALA A 447 6.48 11.11 8.57
CA ALA A 447 5.19 11.52 9.14
C ALA A 447 5.23 12.91 9.79
N ALA A 448 4.31 13.78 9.37
CA ALA A 448 3.99 15.03 10.06
C ALA A 448 2.84 14.77 11.06
N LEU A 449 3.07 14.98 12.35
CA LEU A 449 2.14 14.63 13.42
C LEU A 449 1.55 15.88 14.07
N PHE A 450 0.22 15.92 14.15
CA PHE A 450 -0.56 16.94 14.84
C PHE A 450 -0.93 16.40 16.23
N VAL A 451 -0.20 16.84 17.25
CA VAL A 451 -0.32 16.35 18.63
C VAL A 451 -1.36 17.19 19.38
N HIS A 452 -2.47 16.56 19.77
CA HIS A 452 -3.64 17.24 20.36
C HIS A 452 -3.78 17.01 21.87
N ARG A 453 -3.63 15.76 22.32
CA ARG A 453 -3.91 15.28 23.69
C ARG A 453 -2.92 14.20 24.12
N VAL A 454 -1.64 14.57 24.17
CA VAL A 454 -0.57 13.73 24.72
C VAL A 454 -0.02 14.37 25.99
N SER A 455 -0.35 13.80 27.15
CA SER A 455 0.12 14.26 28.45
C SER A 455 1.64 14.16 28.55
N GLY A 456 2.28 15.23 29.03
CA GLY A 456 3.75 15.35 29.08
C GLY A 456 4.39 15.89 27.80
N LEU A 457 3.60 16.24 26.79
CA LEU A 457 4.06 16.96 25.59
C LEU A 457 3.20 18.19 25.31
N PRO A 458 3.81 19.30 24.84
CA PRO A 458 3.02 20.44 24.38
C PRO A 458 2.23 20.06 23.11
N LYS A 459 1.00 20.58 22.99
CA LYS A 459 0.27 20.52 21.72
C LYS A 459 1.09 21.19 20.62
N GLY A 460 1.06 20.63 19.42
CA GLY A 460 1.80 21.22 18.31
C GLY A 460 1.96 20.29 17.11
N LEU A 461 2.74 20.79 16.15
CA LEU A 461 3.16 20.02 14.99
C LEU A 461 4.54 19.43 15.25
N TYR A 462 4.66 18.15 14.96
CA TYR A 462 5.85 17.34 15.10
C TYR A 462 6.16 16.64 13.79
N PHE A 463 7.37 16.12 13.64
CA PHE A 463 7.80 15.41 12.45
C PHE A 463 8.67 14.20 12.83
N LEU A 464 8.27 13.02 12.37
CA LEU A 464 9.01 11.78 12.51
C LEU A 464 9.78 11.52 11.21
N VAL A 465 11.10 11.56 11.29
CA VAL A 465 12.01 11.35 10.16
C VAL A 465 12.41 9.88 10.12
N ARG A 466 11.65 9.06 9.36
CA ARG A 466 11.90 7.62 9.26
C ARG A 466 13.19 7.22 8.51
N ASN A 467 13.72 8.11 7.69
CA ASN A 467 15.03 7.96 7.03
C ASN A 467 15.84 9.23 7.29
N GLU A 468 16.90 9.12 8.08
CA GLU A 468 17.70 10.25 8.54
C GLU A 468 18.57 10.86 7.44
N GLU A 469 18.87 10.12 6.37
CA GLU A 469 19.56 10.67 5.20
C GLU A 469 18.73 11.79 4.53
N HIS A 470 17.40 11.72 4.65
CA HIS A 470 16.50 12.74 4.10
C HIS A 470 16.37 13.99 4.98
N PHE A 471 16.89 13.98 6.21
CA PHE A 471 16.69 15.07 7.18
C PHE A 471 17.06 16.45 6.61
N GLY A 472 18.23 16.55 5.97
CA GLY A 472 18.69 17.82 5.39
C GLY A 472 17.81 18.31 4.23
N ALA A 473 17.28 17.41 3.41
CA ALA A 473 16.36 17.75 2.32
C ALA A 473 15.02 18.23 2.88
N LEU A 474 14.46 17.52 3.86
CA LEU A 474 13.23 17.90 4.55
C LEU A 474 13.33 19.30 5.18
N GLN A 475 14.42 19.59 5.89
CA GLN A 475 14.62 20.92 6.50
C GLN A 475 14.65 22.06 5.46
N ARG A 476 15.23 21.81 4.28
CA ARG A 476 15.29 22.81 3.20
C ARG A 476 13.94 22.99 2.49
N ALA A 477 13.23 21.89 2.25
CA ALA A 477 11.94 21.91 1.56
C ALA A 477 10.80 22.48 2.41
N MET A 478 10.89 22.35 3.73
CA MET A 478 9.85 22.80 4.67
C MET A 478 10.03 24.26 5.09
N ARG A 479 9.08 24.79 5.87
CA ARG A 479 9.13 26.13 6.44
C ARG A 479 10.40 26.35 7.26
N GLN A 480 11.06 27.48 6.97
CA GLN A 480 12.33 27.85 7.61
C GLN A 480 12.16 28.41 9.03
N ASP A 481 10.93 28.74 9.45
CA ASP A 481 10.61 29.15 10.82
C ASP A 481 10.32 27.98 11.77
N PHE A 482 10.40 26.72 11.29
CA PHE A 482 10.24 25.55 12.15
C PHE A 482 11.44 25.33 13.09
N GLU A 483 11.13 24.93 14.32
CA GLU A 483 12.10 24.82 15.40
C GLU A 483 13.03 23.60 15.27
N TRP A 484 12.54 22.48 14.72
CA TRP A 484 13.26 21.19 14.65
C TRP A 484 13.89 20.74 15.99
N VAL A 485 13.15 20.87 17.08
CA VAL A 485 13.64 20.57 18.44
C VAL A 485 13.22 19.17 18.87
N ARG A 486 14.17 18.34 19.32
CA ARG A 486 13.85 17.04 19.91
C ARG A 486 13.00 17.22 21.18
N PRO A 487 11.86 16.53 21.32
CA PRO A 487 10.98 16.73 22.46
C PRO A 487 11.52 16.13 23.75
N GLU A 488 11.00 16.62 24.87
CA GLU A 488 11.42 16.18 26.20
C GLU A 488 11.14 14.70 26.43
N GLY A 489 12.09 13.98 27.03
CA GLY A 489 11.98 12.55 27.30
C GLY A 489 11.92 11.66 26.06
N CYS A 490 12.21 12.20 24.86
CA CYS A 490 12.23 11.45 23.61
C CYS A 490 13.34 10.38 23.64
N PRO A 491 13.01 9.08 23.48
CA PRO A 491 13.99 7.99 23.51
C PRO A 491 15.11 8.15 22.48
N ASP A 492 16.28 7.62 22.80
CA ASP A 492 17.39 7.52 21.85
C ASP A 492 17.03 6.63 20.66
N GLY A 493 17.52 7.00 19.48
CA GLY A 493 17.15 6.34 18.23
C GLY A 493 15.77 6.71 17.69
N LEU A 494 14.99 7.60 18.34
CA LEU A 494 13.75 8.15 17.81
C LEU A 494 13.96 9.54 17.18
N PRO A 495 14.13 9.65 15.84
CA PRO A 495 14.29 10.92 15.13
C PRO A 495 12.96 11.69 15.02
N LEU A 496 12.45 12.14 16.16
CA LEU A 496 11.23 12.94 16.31
C LEU A 496 11.57 14.37 16.69
N TYR A 497 10.98 15.33 15.99
CA TYR A 497 11.22 16.75 16.17
C TYR A 497 9.91 17.51 16.32
N ARG A 498 9.80 18.39 17.32
CA ARG A 498 8.75 19.40 17.37
C ARG A 498 9.10 20.53 16.41
N LEU A 499 8.18 20.85 15.51
CA LEU A 499 8.32 21.93 14.53
C LEU A 499 7.74 23.24 15.05
N MET A 500 6.57 23.18 15.70
CA MET A 500 5.91 24.35 16.30
C MET A 500 4.99 23.94 17.45
N LYS A 501 4.86 24.81 18.45
CA LYS A 501 3.83 24.68 19.50
C LYS A 501 2.52 25.33 19.05
N GLY A 502 1.40 24.80 19.52
CA GLY A 502 0.09 25.40 19.30
C GLY A 502 -1.02 24.38 19.20
N ASP A 503 -2.26 24.83 19.36
CA ASP A 503 -3.42 23.97 19.12
C ASP A 503 -3.62 23.79 17.62
N CYS A 504 -3.42 22.57 17.15
CA CYS A 504 -3.51 22.20 15.74
C CYS A 504 -4.74 21.33 15.43
N GLN A 505 -5.69 21.21 16.36
CA GLN A 505 -6.92 20.41 16.17
C GLN A 505 -7.72 20.89 14.96
N ARG A 506 -7.96 22.20 14.86
CA ARG A 506 -8.71 22.79 13.74
C ARG A 506 -7.98 22.59 12.41
N VAL A 507 -6.66 22.73 12.41
CA VAL A 507 -5.82 22.52 11.21
C VAL A 507 -5.92 21.07 10.76
N ALA A 508 -5.75 20.12 11.68
CA ALA A 508 -5.88 18.69 11.40
C ALA A 508 -7.24 18.32 10.80
N MET A 509 -8.33 18.84 11.37
CA MET A 509 -9.66 18.66 10.77
C MET A 509 -9.73 19.24 9.36
N GLN A 510 -9.29 20.47 9.15
CA GLN A 510 -9.37 21.16 7.85
C GLN A 510 -8.60 20.40 6.76
N ILE A 511 -7.33 20.05 7.00
CA ILE A 511 -6.51 19.34 6.01
C ILE A 511 -7.06 17.95 5.70
N SER A 512 -7.72 17.29 6.65
CA SER A 512 -8.36 15.98 6.47
C SER A 512 -9.78 16.13 5.91
N CYS A 513 -9.99 16.96 4.90
CA CYS A 513 -11.29 17.21 4.26
C CYS A 513 -12.41 17.66 5.24
N PHE A 514 -12.10 18.38 6.32
CA PHE A 514 -13.05 18.75 7.38
C PHE A 514 -13.61 17.57 8.20
N GLN A 515 -12.93 16.43 8.22
CA GLN A 515 -13.33 15.29 9.05
C GLN A 515 -12.95 15.55 10.52
N GLU A 516 -13.94 15.72 11.38
CA GLU A 516 -13.77 16.04 12.82
C GLU A 516 -12.90 15.00 13.54
N ILE A 517 -12.97 13.74 13.12
CA ILE A 517 -12.22 12.63 13.69
C ILE A 517 -10.71 12.91 13.76
N ALA A 518 -10.14 13.62 12.79
CA ALA A 518 -8.73 14.00 12.77
C ALA A 518 -8.35 14.99 13.90
N SER A 519 -9.32 15.74 14.41
CA SER A 519 -9.15 16.65 15.53
C SER A 519 -9.52 16.05 16.89
N HIS A 520 -10.27 14.94 16.88
CA HIS A 520 -10.77 14.27 18.08
C HIS A 520 -9.81 13.19 18.61
N GLY A 521 -8.92 12.63 17.79
CA GLY A 521 -7.85 11.75 18.26
C GLY A 521 -6.87 12.41 19.25
N CYS A 522 -6.06 11.60 19.92
CA CYS A 522 -4.94 12.08 20.74
C CYS A 522 -3.88 12.76 19.87
N PHE A 523 -3.67 12.22 18.66
CA PHE A 523 -2.93 12.85 17.59
C PHE A 523 -3.50 12.40 16.23
N SER A 524 -3.20 13.17 15.20
CA SER A 524 -3.36 12.77 13.80
C SER A 524 -2.05 12.97 13.05
N LEU A 525 -1.94 12.45 11.83
CA LEU A 525 -0.74 12.62 11.03
C LEU A 525 -1.03 12.58 9.53
N GLY A 526 -0.16 13.24 8.77
CA GLY A 526 -0.02 13.06 7.33
C GLY A 526 1.31 12.38 7.02
N MET A 527 1.26 11.30 6.22
CA MET A 527 2.43 10.60 5.72
C MET A 527 2.98 11.33 4.49
N VAL A 528 4.25 11.69 4.52
CA VAL A 528 4.92 12.54 3.53
C VAL A 528 6.03 11.75 2.87
N ALA A 529 5.92 11.48 1.57
CA ALA A 529 6.89 10.70 0.82
C ALA A 529 7.89 11.60 0.10
N ARG A 530 9.17 11.20 0.04
CA ARG A 530 10.12 11.67 -0.98
C ARG A 530 9.60 11.18 -2.33
N PHE A 531 9.03 12.06 -3.14
CA PHE A 531 8.12 11.68 -4.22
C PHE A 531 8.80 11.74 -5.60
N GLU A 532 8.91 12.92 -6.22
CA GLU A 532 9.49 13.07 -7.56
C GLU A 532 10.93 12.50 -7.63
N PRO A 533 11.81 12.74 -6.64
CA PRO A 533 13.14 12.15 -6.68
C PRO A 533 13.12 10.62 -6.69
N VAL A 534 12.18 9.97 -5.99
CA VAL A 534 12.07 8.49 -6.02
C VAL A 534 11.61 8.00 -7.39
N LEU A 535 10.64 8.67 -8.01
CA LEU A 535 10.16 8.31 -9.34
C LEU A 535 11.25 8.49 -10.40
N HIS A 536 12.10 9.51 -10.25
CA HIS A 536 13.23 9.77 -11.12
C HIS A 536 14.38 8.77 -10.89
N ASP A 537 14.80 8.59 -9.63
CA ASP A 537 16.00 7.83 -9.28
C ASP A 537 15.79 6.32 -9.41
N LYS A 538 14.59 5.82 -9.10
CA LYS A 538 14.26 4.38 -9.08
C LYS A 538 13.30 3.96 -10.21
N GLY A 539 12.54 4.90 -10.77
CA GLY A 539 11.57 4.68 -11.84
C GLY A 539 10.11 4.83 -11.40
N GLU A 540 9.21 5.09 -12.37
CA GLU A 540 7.79 5.38 -12.10
C GLU A 540 7.03 4.22 -11.41
N TRP A 541 7.52 2.99 -11.55
CA TRP A 541 7.00 1.81 -10.88
C TRP A 541 7.10 1.86 -9.34
N MET A 542 7.87 2.81 -8.79
CA MET A 542 7.87 3.11 -7.36
C MET A 542 6.60 3.83 -6.90
N TYR A 543 5.80 4.41 -7.80
CA TYR A 543 4.57 5.11 -7.42
C TYR A 543 3.63 4.22 -6.58
N PRO A 544 3.18 3.03 -7.03
CA PRO A 544 2.47 2.07 -6.20
C PRO A 544 3.16 1.76 -4.85
N ARG A 545 4.48 1.58 -4.86
CA ARG A 545 5.28 1.15 -3.70
C ARG A 545 5.34 2.19 -2.59
N LEU A 546 5.29 3.47 -2.92
CA LEU A 546 5.15 4.54 -1.93
C LEU A 546 3.82 4.39 -1.15
N PHE A 547 2.74 4.00 -1.83
CA PHE A 547 1.44 3.71 -1.19
C PHE A 547 1.47 2.39 -0.40
N TRP A 548 2.25 1.41 -0.84
CA TRP A 548 2.47 0.18 -0.07
C TRP A 548 3.16 0.50 1.25
N GLU A 549 4.19 1.34 1.24
CA GLU A 549 4.91 1.75 2.45
C GLU A 549 4.01 2.52 3.42
N THR A 550 3.16 3.43 2.93
CA THR A 550 2.17 4.10 3.79
C THR A 550 1.13 3.13 4.36
N GLY A 551 0.72 2.12 3.60
CA GLY A 551 -0.18 1.06 4.09
C GLY A 551 0.47 0.20 5.19
N VAL A 552 1.75 -0.14 5.05
CA VAL A 552 2.52 -0.85 6.09
C VAL A 552 2.60 0.00 7.36
N LEU A 553 2.96 1.28 7.25
CA LEU A 553 2.99 2.22 8.38
C LEU A 553 1.61 2.38 9.02
N GLY A 554 0.55 2.49 8.22
CA GLY A 554 -0.83 2.54 8.70
C GLY A 554 -1.24 1.27 9.47
N GLN A 555 -0.80 0.10 9.00
CA GLN A 555 -1.08 -1.16 9.69
C GLN A 555 -0.39 -1.21 11.06
N VAL A 556 0.84 -0.73 11.18
CA VAL A 556 1.53 -0.59 12.49
C VAL A 556 0.70 0.29 13.43
N LEU A 557 0.30 1.49 12.99
CA LEU A 557 -0.50 2.41 13.80
C LEU A 557 -1.81 1.78 14.29
N TYR A 558 -2.47 0.99 13.44
CA TYR A 558 -3.66 0.25 13.83
C TYR A 558 -3.39 -0.79 14.92
N LEU A 559 -2.34 -1.60 14.78
CA LEU A 559 -2.03 -2.67 15.72
C LEU A 559 -1.56 -2.09 17.05
N GLU A 560 -0.67 -1.10 17.02
CA GLU A 560 -0.17 -0.38 18.19
C GLU A 560 -1.31 0.29 18.97
N ALA A 561 -2.20 1.01 18.29
CA ALA A 561 -3.35 1.63 18.93
C ALA A 561 -4.24 0.60 19.64
N HIS A 562 -4.49 -0.54 19.00
CA HIS A 562 -5.29 -1.60 19.60
C HIS A 562 -4.58 -2.28 20.78
N ALA A 563 -3.27 -2.52 20.66
CA ALA A 563 -2.46 -3.14 21.69
C ALA A 563 -2.42 -2.30 22.99
N VAL A 564 -2.44 -0.97 22.90
CA VAL A 564 -2.50 -0.08 24.08
C VAL A 564 -3.94 0.18 24.57
N GLY A 565 -4.95 -0.38 23.88
CA GLY A 565 -6.36 -0.32 24.28
C GLY A 565 -7.16 0.86 23.75
N ILE A 566 -6.70 1.49 22.68
CA ILE A 566 -7.42 2.54 21.94
C ILE A 566 -7.66 2.09 20.48
N SER A 567 -7.94 3.00 19.56
CA SER A 567 -8.13 2.69 18.15
C SER A 567 -7.48 3.72 17.25
N ALA A 568 -7.48 3.41 15.96
CA ALA A 568 -7.00 4.32 14.95
C ALA A 568 -7.91 4.27 13.72
N THR A 569 -7.70 5.20 12.79
CA THR A 569 -8.23 5.05 11.44
C THR A 569 -7.37 5.76 10.41
N GLY A 570 -7.26 5.13 9.25
CA GLY A 570 -6.80 5.77 8.03
C GLY A 570 -7.82 6.75 7.49
N ILE A 571 -7.30 7.79 6.86
CA ILE A 571 -8.06 8.88 6.27
C ILE A 571 -7.56 9.05 4.84
N GLY A 572 -8.35 8.55 3.88
CA GLY A 572 -8.04 8.63 2.45
C GLY A 572 -8.43 9.97 1.80
N CYS A 573 -9.29 10.77 2.44
CA CYS A 573 -9.67 12.11 2.01
C CYS A 573 -8.90 13.17 2.79
N TYR A 574 -8.04 13.89 2.10
CA TYR A 574 -7.31 15.04 2.63
C TYR A 574 -7.00 16.00 1.48
N PHE A 575 -6.74 17.26 1.79
CA PHE A 575 -6.32 18.26 0.81
C PHE A 575 -4.80 18.24 0.66
N ASP A 576 -4.33 17.71 -0.48
CA ASP A 576 -2.91 17.57 -0.82
C ASP A 576 -2.24 18.98 -0.96
N ASP A 577 -2.52 19.72 -2.04
CA ASP A 577 -2.06 21.10 -2.30
C ASP A 577 -2.99 21.92 -3.24
N ALA A 578 -2.57 23.14 -3.60
CA ALA A 578 -3.14 23.87 -4.74
C ALA A 578 -2.65 23.21 -6.03
N ALA A 579 -3.54 23.00 -6.99
CA ALA A 579 -3.17 22.51 -8.30
C ALA A 579 -1.96 23.31 -8.84
N TYR A 580 -0.90 22.59 -9.20
CA TYR A 580 0.22 23.15 -9.94
C TYR A 580 -0.32 23.57 -11.32
N ASP A 581 -0.63 24.85 -11.46
CA ASP A 581 -1.09 25.41 -12.72
C ASP A 581 0.13 25.95 -13.48
N ASN A 582 0.55 25.24 -14.53
CA ASN A 582 1.61 25.66 -15.45
C ASN A 582 1.26 26.96 -16.21
N SER A 583 0.10 27.59 -15.96
CA SER A 583 -0.35 28.82 -16.60
C SER A 583 -0.46 30.03 -15.66
N SER A 584 0.18 30.03 -14.48
CA SER A 584 0.13 31.19 -13.58
C SER A 584 1.03 32.35 -14.01
N SER A 585 0.61 33.09 -15.05
CA SER A 585 0.76 34.54 -15.08
C SER A 585 -0.64 35.16 -15.16
N GLN A 586 -1.01 35.95 -14.14
CA GLN A 586 -2.16 36.87 -14.07
C GLN A 586 -3.48 36.49 -13.35
N LEU A 587 -3.73 35.27 -12.88
CA LEU A 587 -5.05 34.96 -12.26
C LEU A 587 -5.13 35.00 -10.71
N GLY A 588 -4.03 35.32 -10.03
CA GLY A 588 -3.92 35.26 -8.56
C GLY A 588 -4.65 36.33 -7.74
N GLN A 589 -5.53 37.16 -8.32
CA GLN A 589 -6.15 38.28 -7.59
C GLN A 589 -7.69 38.29 -7.50
N GLN A 590 -8.42 37.32 -8.08
CA GLN A 590 -9.88 37.47 -8.21
C GLN A 590 -10.77 36.54 -7.35
N TYR A 591 -10.23 35.49 -6.72
CA TYR A 591 -11.08 34.51 -6.01
C TYR A 591 -11.03 34.66 -4.49
N GLY A 592 -11.59 35.77 -4.00
CA GLY A 592 -12.03 35.90 -2.62
C GLY A 592 -13.55 35.78 -2.55
N LYS A 593 -14.05 34.75 -1.85
CA LYS A 593 -15.44 34.39 -1.52
C LYS A 593 -16.04 33.24 -2.37
N MET A 594 -16.06 32.04 -1.79
CA MET A 594 -17.02 30.99 -2.16
C MET A 594 -17.88 30.64 -0.94
N GLU A 595 -19.19 30.69 -1.10
CA GLU A 595 -20.17 30.09 -0.18
C GLU A 595 -20.45 28.66 -0.64
N TRP A 596 -20.50 27.70 0.29
CA TRP A 596 -20.73 26.28 -0.02
C TRP A 596 -22.20 26.04 -0.37
N SER A 597 -22.49 25.38 -1.50
CA SER A 597 -23.83 24.89 -1.83
C SER A 597 -24.13 23.56 -1.11
N LEU A 598 -25.42 23.29 -0.85
CA LEU A 598 -25.91 22.05 -0.22
C LEU A 598 -25.42 20.76 -0.92
N GLU A 599 -25.11 20.80 -2.21
CA GLU A 599 -24.58 19.65 -2.96
C GLU A 599 -23.21 19.16 -2.46
N TYR A 600 -22.36 20.07 -1.95
CA TYR A 600 -21.04 19.70 -1.39
C TYR A 600 -21.15 18.93 -0.07
N CYS A 601 -22.16 19.22 0.75
CA CYS A 601 -22.40 18.49 2.00
C CYS A 601 -22.88 17.05 1.74
N TYR A 602 -23.61 16.81 0.65
CA TYR A 602 -24.02 15.46 0.23
C TYR A 602 -22.86 14.66 -0.36
N LEU A 603 -22.00 15.28 -1.17
CA LEU A 603 -20.78 14.64 -1.66
C LEU A 603 -19.81 14.29 -0.51
N PHE A 604 -19.70 15.17 0.50
CA PHE A 604 -18.93 14.94 1.73
C PHE A 604 -19.45 13.72 2.52
N ALA A 605 -20.77 13.58 2.67
CA ALA A 605 -21.39 12.41 3.31
C ALA A 605 -21.10 11.09 2.55
N ILE A 606 -21.10 11.14 1.22
CA ILE A 606 -20.80 9.99 0.35
C ILE A 606 -19.32 9.57 0.44
N ILE A 607 -18.40 10.54 0.44
CA ILE A 607 -16.95 10.28 0.50
C ILE A 607 -16.53 9.79 1.89
N SER A 608 -17.06 10.41 2.96
CA SER A 608 -16.68 10.10 4.35
C SER A 608 -17.47 8.95 4.98
N GLY A 609 -18.55 8.47 4.35
CA GLY A 609 -19.44 7.46 4.96
C GLY A 609 -20.27 8.00 6.13
N SER A 610 -20.33 9.32 6.30
CA SER A 610 -21.09 10.01 7.36
C SER A 610 -22.53 10.29 6.92
N SER A 611 -23.44 10.47 7.87
CA SER A 611 -24.79 10.98 7.54
C SER A 611 -24.72 12.47 7.14
N PRO A 612 -25.49 12.94 6.14
CA PRO A 612 -25.47 14.35 5.74
C PRO A 612 -26.03 15.24 6.88
N PRO A 613 -25.47 16.45 7.09
CA PRO A 613 -25.98 17.37 8.09
C PRO A 613 -27.39 17.89 7.73
N PRO A 614 -28.24 18.22 8.71
CA PRO A 614 -29.57 18.78 8.46
C PRO A 614 -29.48 20.15 7.75
N PRO A 615 -30.44 20.51 6.88
CA PRO A 615 -30.36 21.66 5.97
C PRO A 615 -30.45 23.06 6.62
N THR A 616 -30.22 23.19 7.92
CA THR A 616 -30.51 24.43 8.69
C THR A 616 -29.31 25.03 9.42
N SER A 617 -28.09 24.54 9.22
CA SER A 617 -26.89 25.11 9.86
C SER A 617 -26.29 26.25 9.04
N PRO A 618 -26.22 27.50 9.53
CA PRO A 618 -25.63 28.60 8.78
C PRO A 618 -24.12 28.37 8.60
N CYS A 619 -23.67 28.35 7.34
CA CYS A 619 -22.26 28.22 6.96
C CYS A 619 -21.48 29.44 7.49
N ARG A 620 -20.77 29.28 8.62
CA ARG A 620 -19.91 30.35 9.16
C ARG A 620 -18.75 30.60 8.18
N ARG A 621 -18.54 31.87 7.81
CA ARG A 621 -17.42 32.32 6.96
C ARG A 621 -16.08 31.92 7.59
N ILE A 622 -15.31 31.09 6.88
CA ILE A 622 -13.93 30.71 7.23
C ILE A 622 -12.99 31.59 6.40
N ASN A 623 -12.27 32.51 7.06
CA ASN A 623 -11.43 33.53 6.37
C ASN A 623 -10.01 33.06 6.01
N SER A 624 -9.63 31.81 6.32
CA SER A 624 -8.45 31.14 5.74
C SER A 624 -8.56 29.63 5.95
N ILE A 625 -8.47 28.86 4.86
CA ILE A 625 -8.51 27.39 4.88
C ILE A 625 -7.12 26.90 4.51
N ILE A 626 -6.62 25.92 5.25
CA ILE A 626 -5.21 25.53 5.31
C ILE A 626 -5.02 24.15 4.64
N ARG A 627 -3.96 23.97 3.83
CA ARG A 627 -3.59 22.71 3.13
C ARG A 627 -2.38 22.02 3.77
N VAL A 628 -2.16 20.72 3.53
CA VAL A 628 -1.00 20.01 4.10
C VAL A 628 0.31 20.65 3.67
N HIS A 629 0.49 20.87 2.36
CA HIS A 629 1.73 21.45 1.85
C HIS A 629 1.95 22.89 2.33
N GLU A 630 0.88 23.68 2.53
CA GLU A 630 0.98 25.02 3.11
C GLU A 630 1.35 25.00 4.59
N VAL A 631 0.83 24.05 5.37
CA VAL A 631 1.23 23.87 6.78
C VAL A 631 2.72 23.61 6.85
N LEU A 632 3.23 22.71 6.00
CA LEU A 632 4.61 22.23 6.02
C LEU A 632 5.58 23.15 5.26
N GLY A 633 5.09 23.99 4.34
CA GLY A 633 5.90 24.83 3.45
C GLY A 633 6.39 24.18 2.17
N LEU A 634 5.86 22.99 1.82
CA LEU A 634 6.23 22.27 0.60
C LEU A 634 5.68 22.99 -0.63
N LYS A 635 6.47 23.11 -1.70
CA LYS A 635 6.13 23.95 -2.88
C LYS A 635 6.08 23.20 -4.20
N ASP A 636 6.80 22.09 -4.29
CA ASP A 636 7.00 21.31 -5.52
C ASP A 636 6.63 19.84 -5.28
N LEU A 637 7.06 18.96 -6.18
CA LEU A 637 6.83 17.53 -6.11
C LEU A 637 7.92 16.76 -5.37
N GLU A 638 8.90 17.44 -4.75
CA GLU A 638 9.99 16.76 -4.03
C GLU A 638 9.45 15.89 -2.90
N PHE A 639 8.49 16.44 -2.13
CA PHE A 639 7.79 15.72 -1.06
C PHE A 639 6.28 15.87 -1.20
N GLN A 640 5.53 14.75 -1.12
CA GLN A 640 4.07 14.74 -1.29
C GLN A 640 3.36 14.00 -0.16
N SER A 641 2.20 14.50 0.27
CA SER A 641 1.35 13.80 1.24
C SER A 641 0.55 12.67 0.58
N LEU A 642 0.69 11.44 1.07
CA LEU A 642 0.10 10.24 0.45
C LEU A 642 -1.01 9.57 1.27
N TYR A 643 -1.03 9.77 2.59
CA TYR A 643 -2.03 9.14 3.46
C TYR A 643 -2.16 9.88 4.78
N HIS A 644 -3.37 9.99 5.34
CA HIS A 644 -3.59 10.58 6.66
C HIS A 644 -4.07 9.52 7.64
N PHE A 645 -3.86 9.76 8.92
CA PHE A 645 -4.23 8.84 9.98
C PHE A 645 -4.61 9.59 11.25
N THR A 646 -5.42 8.97 12.11
CA THR A 646 -5.69 9.46 13.46
C THR A 646 -5.73 8.33 14.47
N VAL A 647 -5.29 8.61 15.69
CA VAL A 647 -5.19 7.64 16.79
C VAL A 647 -5.83 8.24 18.04
N GLY A 648 -6.72 7.49 18.68
CA GLY A 648 -7.45 7.94 19.87
C GLY A 648 -8.45 6.91 20.38
N SER A 649 -9.18 7.28 21.43
CA SER A 649 -10.26 6.43 21.96
C SER A 649 -11.47 6.48 21.03
N PRO A 650 -11.95 5.33 20.52
CA PRO A 650 -13.08 5.29 19.60
C PRO A 650 -14.42 5.55 20.32
N VAL A 651 -15.38 6.11 19.60
CA VAL A 651 -16.79 6.06 20.01
C VAL A 651 -17.40 4.73 19.54
N LEU A 652 -18.02 3.99 20.46
CA LEU A 652 -18.68 2.73 20.14
C LEU A 652 -20.14 2.98 19.72
N ASP A 653 -20.46 2.68 18.45
CA ASP A 653 -21.85 2.65 17.99
C ASP A 653 -22.53 1.35 18.40
N LYS A 654 -23.31 1.41 19.50
CA LYS A 654 -24.05 0.26 20.05
C LYS A 654 -25.19 -0.22 19.15
N ARG A 655 -25.54 0.50 18.09
CA ARG A 655 -26.57 0.10 17.12
C ARG A 655 -26.06 -0.93 16.12
N ILE A 656 -24.74 -1.05 15.97
CA ILE A 656 -24.11 -1.96 15.01
C ILE A 656 -23.79 -3.28 15.71
N MET A 657 -24.48 -4.35 15.29
CA MET A 657 -24.21 -5.70 15.76
C MET A 657 -22.91 -6.23 15.14
N SER A 658 -22.18 -7.04 15.90
CA SER A 658 -20.98 -7.75 15.42
C SER A 658 -21.22 -9.26 15.47
N LEU A 659 -21.08 -9.92 14.34
CA LEU A 659 -21.22 -11.37 14.19
C LEU A 659 -19.86 -12.02 13.91
N PRO A 660 -19.67 -13.31 14.26
CA PRO A 660 -18.44 -14.04 13.97
C PRO A 660 -18.11 -14.02 12.48
N ALA A 661 -16.83 -13.97 12.13
CA ALA A 661 -16.37 -13.97 10.73
C ALA A 661 -16.88 -15.17 9.93
N TYR A 662 -16.95 -16.32 10.58
CA TYR A 662 -17.35 -17.58 10.00
C TYR A 662 -18.20 -18.33 11.01
N PRO A 663 -19.52 -18.35 10.82
CA PRO A 663 -20.38 -19.16 11.68
C PRO A 663 -20.09 -20.65 11.41
N GLY A 664 -20.00 -21.44 12.48
CA GLY A 664 -19.80 -22.88 12.37
C GLY A 664 -20.96 -23.56 11.64
N PRO A 665 -20.81 -24.84 11.24
CA PRO A 665 -21.87 -25.58 10.56
C PRO A 665 -23.13 -25.63 11.45
N GLY A 666 -24.16 -24.85 11.08
CA GLY A 666 -25.42 -24.73 11.83
C GLY A 666 -25.86 -23.32 12.19
N ILE A 667 -25.05 -22.30 11.92
CA ILE A 667 -25.43 -20.88 12.05
C ILE A 667 -25.31 -20.26 10.66
N ASP A 668 -26.40 -19.73 10.11
CA ASP A 668 -26.34 -18.94 8.87
C ASP A 668 -25.85 -17.52 9.23
N ALA A 669 -24.94 -16.96 8.40
CA ALA A 669 -24.24 -15.70 8.69
C ALA A 669 -25.12 -14.46 8.52
#